data_AF-A0A3L7PXA8-F1
#
_entry.id   AF-A0A3L7PXA8-F1
#
_cell.length_a   1.000
_cell.length_b   1.000
_cell.length_c   1.000
_cell.angle_alpha   90.00
_cell.angle_beta   90.00
_cell.angle_gamma   90.00
#
_symmetry.space_group_name_H-M   'P 1'
#
loop_
_entity.id
_entity.type
_entity.pdbx_description
1 polymer ?
#
loop_
_entity_poly.entity_id
_entity_poly.type
_entity_poly.pdbx_seq_one_letter_code
_entity_poly.pdbx_strand_id
1 'polypeptide(L)'
;MGRNRVRRFLELIEANTTSVADCIERFAQRPEPRRRPRRDDDAVDGDDDRDDETPGSEESVAAAYETFTWRDSTDDGIDGGMLDVEGAGGTPVGGVGEVEHAAEFLGGLFRLLRQAVTTIIAADVADGGVATAAEIDSAKAWRHHLRRLRRTFVRAAGTIAGSDPAPPPGMPPAEYDRLRWQRDAAAEHLVDAAVQATETLWMLSARLHAGVAPRPAGPASAAPVAGGSTKGAVGRLLGAILAGDATTARHWLEVVRGKLVGQPVLYVPLSRGGRPDRIVRARARERLLERLASSLPRLGLVAETSAVVHLAKALESRRPPGAASVSEFDRVFEAATTALAERIVVSARAPGPDGALPVGPVVTERILDGLSLLVPRLLDTWMTHARQLRLSVLERVRDPRAFTALREFIEAYGAGLFTQHLLSPPSLRGILRGGVRRWLEDLVDRHGNDLPDRGGPPRPRALIAGLGDGSILLKQASARMRLALECIAENHAEYRDWNSTTTQSDRGECLHILLDFLRLKAEYERIAWTLRPVNMAHRVLARLGVPEAAEAWRGRMRDETQDTAAELVEKLKKLEAQWGVRLACIADRVSRPFTAVLEQDELEALVAPAVGELASAVDDGAGARFEAKAVSFIGLAGGSGVEVPDWLDRLGSTVDRELDALGSDGHAGRPLISLPDAVPWVAMAWGDLRQALEPRGPESGSARPGKA
;
A
#
# COMPACT_ATOMS: atom_id res chain seq x y z
N MET A 1 24.71 -29.86 2.53
CA MET A 1 23.52 -30.11 3.37
C MET A 1 22.31 -29.19 3.06
N GLY A 2 22.49 -27.94 2.60
CA GLY A 2 21.36 -27.01 2.34
C GLY A 2 20.37 -27.44 1.25
N ARG A 3 20.83 -27.92 0.09
CA ARG A 3 19.96 -28.26 -1.07
C ARG A 3 18.94 -29.37 -0.76
N ASN A 4 19.34 -30.44 -0.06
CA ASN A 4 18.42 -31.52 0.35
C ASN A 4 17.38 -31.06 1.39
N ARG A 5 17.73 -30.13 2.28
CA ARG A 5 16.78 -29.56 3.25
C ARG A 5 15.72 -28.70 2.56
N VAL A 6 16.11 -27.91 1.56
CA VAL A 6 15.14 -27.09 0.81
C VAL A 6 14.25 -27.95 -0.07
N ARG A 7 14.77 -28.99 -0.72
CA ARG A 7 13.92 -29.95 -1.44
C ARG A 7 12.88 -30.58 -0.51
N ARG A 8 13.31 -31.09 0.64
CA ARG A 8 12.40 -31.68 1.63
C ARG A 8 11.39 -30.65 2.15
N PHE A 9 11.79 -29.40 2.30
CA PHE A 9 10.90 -28.29 2.62
C PHE A 9 9.86 -28.04 1.53
N LEU A 10 10.24 -28.03 0.25
CA LEU A 10 9.29 -27.89 -0.87
C LEU A 10 8.30 -29.05 -0.93
N GLU A 11 8.77 -30.29 -0.75
CA GLU A 11 7.92 -31.50 -0.71
C GLU A 11 6.96 -31.47 0.50
N LEU A 12 7.44 -31.05 1.68
CA LEU A 12 6.61 -30.89 2.88
C LEU A 12 5.58 -29.77 2.75
N ILE A 13 5.93 -28.65 2.11
CA ILE A 13 4.98 -27.57 1.86
C ILE A 13 3.85 -28.05 0.95
N GLU A 14 4.20 -28.72 -0.17
CA GLU A 14 3.21 -29.20 -1.12
C GLU A 14 2.22 -30.18 -0.46
N ALA A 15 2.74 -31.12 0.33
CA ALA A 15 1.92 -32.08 1.07
C ALA A 15 0.97 -31.42 2.09
N ASN A 16 1.41 -30.35 2.76
CA ASN A 16 0.64 -29.72 3.84
C ASN A 16 -0.28 -28.57 3.38
N THR A 17 -0.20 -28.15 2.11
CA THR A 17 -0.98 -27.01 1.60
C THR A 17 -2.18 -27.42 0.76
N THR A 18 -2.28 -28.70 0.41
CA THR A 18 -3.33 -29.24 -0.46
C THR A 18 -4.71 -29.04 0.16
N SER A 19 -4.91 -29.40 1.44
CA SER A 19 -6.20 -29.22 2.13
C SER A 19 -6.63 -27.75 2.26
N VAL A 20 -5.66 -26.83 2.43
CA VAL A 20 -5.90 -25.39 2.51
C VAL A 20 -6.30 -24.83 1.14
N ALA A 21 -5.61 -25.26 0.08
CA ALA A 21 -5.98 -24.90 -1.30
C ALA A 21 -7.35 -25.46 -1.70
N ASP A 22 -7.70 -26.66 -1.25
CA ASP A 22 -8.98 -27.31 -1.55
C ASP A 22 -10.17 -26.57 -0.92
N CYS A 23 -9.99 -25.87 0.22
CA CYS A 23 -11.03 -25.01 0.79
C CYS A 23 -11.42 -23.88 -0.18
N ILE A 24 -10.43 -23.19 -0.72
CA ILE A 24 -10.63 -22.09 -1.69
C ILE A 24 -11.19 -22.64 -3.00
N GLU A 25 -10.71 -23.79 -3.46
CA GLU A 25 -11.21 -24.42 -4.68
C GLU A 25 -12.69 -24.81 -4.57
N ARG A 26 -13.09 -25.43 -3.44
CA ARG A 26 -14.50 -25.73 -3.16
C ARG A 26 -15.36 -24.48 -3.16
N PHE A 27 -14.87 -23.38 -2.57
CA PHE A 27 -15.58 -22.10 -2.58
C PHE A 27 -15.71 -21.53 -4.01
N ALA A 28 -14.63 -21.57 -4.80
CA ALA A 28 -14.60 -21.06 -6.17
C ALA A 28 -15.52 -21.83 -7.14
N GLN A 29 -15.90 -23.06 -6.80
CA GLN A 29 -16.79 -23.91 -7.58
C GLN A 29 -18.28 -23.68 -7.27
N ARG A 30 -18.63 -22.86 -6.26
CA ARG A 30 -20.03 -22.54 -5.94
C ARG A 30 -20.72 -21.88 -7.14
N PRO A 31 -22.00 -22.21 -7.43
CA PRO A 31 -22.76 -21.56 -8.49
C PRO A 31 -22.79 -20.06 -8.26
N GLU A 32 -22.51 -19.25 -9.30
CA GLU A 32 -22.71 -17.81 -9.19
C GLU A 32 -24.19 -17.52 -8.89
N PRO A 33 -24.52 -16.70 -7.89
CA PRO A 33 -25.89 -16.25 -7.72
C PRO A 33 -26.30 -15.51 -8.99
N ARG A 34 -27.38 -15.95 -9.63
CA ARG A 34 -27.94 -15.36 -10.86
C ARG A 34 -28.05 -13.85 -10.67
N ARG A 35 -27.21 -13.08 -11.39
CA ARG A 35 -27.35 -11.63 -11.47
C ARG A 35 -28.74 -11.31 -12.01
N ARG A 36 -29.55 -10.55 -11.26
CA ARG A 36 -30.68 -9.84 -11.88
C ARG A 36 -30.07 -8.87 -12.91
N PRO A 37 -30.47 -8.93 -14.20
CA PRO A 37 -29.88 -8.07 -15.20
C PRO A 37 -30.15 -6.61 -14.83
N ARG A 38 -29.09 -5.81 -14.76
CA ARG A 38 -29.19 -4.35 -14.83
C ARG A 38 -29.67 -4.01 -16.23
N ARG A 39 -30.79 -3.31 -16.30
CA ARG A 39 -31.38 -2.79 -17.53
C ARG A 39 -30.54 -1.60 -17.98
N ASP A 40 -29.54 -1.85 -18.81
CA ASP A 40 -28.88 -0.86 -19.64
C ASP A 40 -28.94 -1.41 -21.08
N ASP A 41 -29.55 -0.62 -21.96
CA ASP A 41 -29.74 -0.91 -23.38
C ASP A 41 -28.39 -0.98 -24.14
N ASP A 42 -28.45 -1.64 -25.30
CA ASP A 42 -27.41 -1.83 -26.32
C ASP A 42 -26.43 -3.01 -26.14
N ALA A 43 -26.90 -4.20 -26.52
CA ALA A 43 -26.05 -5.20 -27.17
C ALA A 43 -26.83 -5.90 -28.29
N VAL A 44 -26.28 -5.83 -29.51
CA VAL A 44 -26.71 -6.56 -30.71
C VAL A 44 -26.21 -8.00 -30.63
N ASP A 45 -27.09 -8.88 -31.11
CA ASP A 45 -27.13 -10.34 -31.11
C ASP A 45 -25.92 -11.11 -31.64
N GLY A 46 -25.86 -12.38 -31.22
CA GLY A 46 -25.01 -13.45 -31.73
C GLY A 46 -25.39 -14.79 -31.07
N ASP A 47 -26.31 -15.48 -31.72
CA ASP A 47 -27.16 -16.63 -31.36
C ASP A 47 -26.47 -18.03 -31.24
N ASP A 48 -27.25 -18.99 -30.74
CA ASP A 48 -27.14 -20.47 -30.65
C ASP A 48 -26.26 -21.08 -29.52
N ASP A 49 -26.73 -22.02 -28.68
CA ASP A 49 -27.70 -23.10 -28.90
C ASP A 49 -28.64 -23.38 -27.68
N ARG A 50 -29.84 -23.87 -28.03
CA ARG A 50 -30.92 -24.49 -27.20
C ARG A 50 -30.55 -25.96 -26.87
N ASP A 51 -31.17 -26.78 -26.02
CA ASP A 51 -32.49 -26.93 -25.38
C ASP A 51 -32.30 -27.80 -24.10
N ASP A 52 -33.18 -27.65 -23.09
CA ASP A 52 -34.07 -28.72 -22.59
C ASP A 52 -34.75 -28.37 -21.23
N GLU A 53 -36.06 -28.13 -21.38
CA GLU A 53 -37.23 -28.48 -20.56
C GLU A 53 -37.19 -28.55 -19.01
N THR A 54 -38.15 -27.84 -18.41
CA THR A 54 -38.66 -27.96 -17.02
C THR A 54 -39.94 -28.80 -17.02
N PRO A 55 -40.27 -29.62 -16.00
CA PRO A 55 -41.08 -29.16 -14.85
C PRO A 55 -40.62 -29.82 -13.52
N GLY A 56 -40.62 -29.18 -12.34
CA GLY A 56 -41.77 -28.63 -11.61
C GLY A 56 -41.90 -29.37 -10.26
N SER A 57 -41.61 -28.71 -9.14
CA SER A 57 -42.25 -28.89 -7.82
C SER A 57 -41.50 -28.09 -6.75
N GLU A 58 -42.14 -27.03 -6.26
CA GLU A 58 -41.81 -26.40 -4.99
C GLU A 58 -42.17 -27.40 -3.87
N GLU A 59 -41.18 -27.87 -3.11
CA GLU A 59 -41.43 -28.52 -1.82
C GLU A 59 -40.67 -27.76 -0.72
N SER A 60 -41.48 -27.07 0.09
CA SER A 60 -41.08 -26.33 1.27
C SER A 60 -40.48 -27.26 2.33
N VAL A 61 -39.19 -27.08 2.63
CA VAL A 61 -38.44 -27.84 3.65
C VAL A 61 -38.80 -27.43 5.09
N ALA A 62 -39.85 -26.62 5.28
CA ALA A 62 -40.24 -26.07 6.58
C ALA A 62 -41.09 -27.03 7.45
N ALA A 63 -41.56 -28.17 6.92
CA ALA A 63 -42.47 -29.07 7.63
C ALA A 63 -41.78 -30.19 8.45
N ALA A 64 -40.44 -30.29 8.47
CA ALA A 64 -39.74 -31.39 9.13
C ALA A 64 -39.39 -31.15 10.62
N TYR A 65 -39.66 -29.97 11.17
CA TYR A 65 -39.23 -29.60 12.53
C TYR A 65 -40.37 -29.19 13.50
N GLU A 66 -41.64 -29.34 13.12
CA GLU A 66 -42.77 -28.95 13.99
C GLU A 66 -43.16 -29.99 15.05
N THR A 67 -42.54 -31.18 15.08
CA THR A 67 -42.99 -32.29 15.95
C THR A 67 -41.97 -32.87 16.92
N PHE A 68 -40.83 -32.22 17.15
CA PHE A 68 -39.85 -32.67 18.14
C PHE A 68 -39.81 -31.76 19.37
N THR A 69 -40.47 -32.19 20.45
CA THR A 69 -40.21 -31.68 21.80
C THR A 69 -39.05 -32.47 22.40
N TRP A 70 -37.94 -31.79 22.69
CA TRP A 70 -36.80 -32.38 23.39
C TRP A 70 -37.21 -32.78 24.81
N ARG A 71 -36.93 -34.02 25.21
CA ARG A 71 -37.07 -34.52 26.58
C ARG A 71 -35.68 -34.67 27.16
N ASP A 72 -35.45 -33.99 28.27
CA ASP A 72 -34.22 -34.11 29.05
C ASP A 72 -34.01 -35.56 29.49
N SER A 73 -32.88 -36.13 29.12
CA SER A 73 -32.52 -37.52 29.40
C SER A 73 -31.63 -37.68 30.64
N THR A 74 -31.31 -36.58 31.33
CA THR A 74 -30.28 -36.59 32.38
C THR A 74 -30.79 -36.49 33.81
N ASP A 75 -32.02 -36.03 34.06
CA ASP A 75 -32.75 -36.01 35.36
C ASP A 75 -31.85 -35.86 36.60
N ASP A 76 -30.87 -34.96 36.52
CA ASP A 76 -29.84 -34.75 37.55
C ASP A 76 -30.08 -33.45 38.34
N GLY A 77 -31.22 -32.79 38.08
CA GLY A 77 -31.61 -31.56 38.77
C GLY A 77 -30.68 -30.38 38.50
N ILE A 78 -29.78 -30.48 37.51
CA ILE A 78 -28.99 -29.37 36.99
C ILE A 78 -29.74 -28.88 35.76
N ASP A 79 -30.48 -27.78 35.91
CA ASP A 79 -30.98 -27.02 34.77
C ASP A 79 -29.73 -26.59 34.00
N GLY A 80 -29.44 -27.26 32.89
CA GLY A 80 -28.31 -26.95 32.03
C GLY A 80 -28.48 -25.52 31.57
N GLY A 81 -27.88 -24.59 32.31
CA GLY A 81 -27.94 -23.18 32.01
C GLY A 81 -27.64 -23.05 30.53
N MET A 82 -28.53 -22.39 29.78
CA MET A 82 -28.24 -22.00 28.41
C MET A 82 -26.86 -21.35 28.45
N LEU A 83 -25.85 -22.10 28.05
CA LEU A 83 -24.72 -21.53 27.36
C LEU A 83 -25.39 -20.62 26.36
N ASP A 84 -25.17 -19.30 26.50
CA ASP A 84 -25.46 -18.33 25.48
C ASP A 84 -25.07 -18.99 24.16
N VAL A 85 -26.07 -19.50 23.45
CA VAL A 85 -25.86 -20.05 22.12
C VAL A 85 -25.45 -18.82 21.37
N GLU A 86 -24.14 -18.71 21.17
CA GLU A 86 -23.44 -17.74 20.34
C GLU A 86 -24.38 -17.34 19.20
N GLY A 87 -24.96 -16.14 19.31
CA GLY A 87 -26.00 -15.72 18.39
C GLY A 87 -25.47 -15.79 16.97
N ALA A 88 -26.03 -16.67 16.14
CA ALA A 88 -25.86 -16.76 14.68
C ALA A 88 -24.48 -16.32 14.11
N GLY A 89 -23.38 -16.63 14.81
CA GLY A 89 -22.10 -15.93 14.65
C GLY A 89 -20.88 -16.84 14.70
N GLY A 90 -21.06 -18.15 14.91
CA GLY A 90 -20.02 -19.12 14.61
C GLY A 90 -19.69 -19.08 13.12
N THR A 91 -18.41 -18.88 12.77
CA THR A 91 -17.98 -18.88 11.36
C THR A 91 -18.44 -20.20 10.73
N PRO A 92 -19.39 -20.18 9.77
CA PRO A 92 -19.90 -21.43 9.21
C PRO A 92 -18.74 -22.18 8.56
N VAL A 93 -18.68 -23.50 8.75
CA VAL A 93 -17.68 -24.36 8.11
C VAL A 93 -17.77 -24.18 6.59
N GLY A 94 -16.66 -23.88 5.92
CA GLY A 94 -16.63 -23.48 4.51
C GLY A 94 -17.16 -22.06 4.23
N GLY A 95 -17.18 -21.20 5.25
CA GLY A 95 -17.58 -19.79 5.18
C GLY A 95 -16.49 -18.87 4.64
N VAL A 96 -16.82 -17.58 4.53
CA VAL A 96 -15.88 -16.56 4.00
C VAL A 96 -14.65 -16.38 4.90
N GLY A 97 -14.82 -16.52 6.22
CA GLY A 97 -13.70 -16.44 7.17
C GLY A 97 -12.64 -17.53 6.97
N GLU A 98 -13.02 -18.78 6.67
CA GLU A 98 -12.04 -19.84 6.37
C GLU A 98 -11.25 -19.54 5.08
N VAL A 99 -11.94 -19.01 4.07
CA VAL A 99 -11.31 -18.62 2.79
C VAL A 99 -10.33 -17.47 2.99
N GLU A 100 -10.66 -16.50 3.85
CA GLU A 100 -9.78 -15.40 4.24
C GLU A 100 -8.47 -15.91 4.85
N HIS A 101 -8.56 -16.72 5.91
CA HIS A 101 -7.39 -17.29 6.60
C HIS A 101 -6.55 -18.18 5.65
N ALA A 102 -7.21 -18.99 4.82
CA ALA A 102 -6.52 -19.82 3.83
C ALA A 102 -5.76 -18.97 2.79
N ALA A 103 -6.34 -17.87 2.33
CA ALA A 103 -5.71 -16.95 1.39
C ALA A 103 -4.51 -16.23 2.03
N GLU A 104 -4.65 -15.76 3.27
CA GLU A 104 -3.57 -15.13 4.02
C GLU A 104 -2.39 -16.09 4.22
N PHE A 105 -2.67 -17.31 4.70
CA PHE A 105 -1.66 -18.36 4.90
C PHE A 105 -0.90 -18.68 3.60
N LEU A 106 -1.62 -18.96 2.51
CA LEU A 106 -1.01 -19.29 1.22
C LEU A 106 -0.23 -18.08 0.66
N GLY A 107 -0.73 -16.86 0.82
CA GLY A 107 -0.02 -15.63 0.44
C GLY A 107 1.31 -15.49 1.18
N GLY A 108 1.33 -15.71 2.50
CA GLY A 108 2.53 -15.73 3.32
C GLY A 108 3.52 -16.82 2.91
N LEU A 109 3.02 -18.03 2.63
CA LEU A 109 3.83 -19.14 2.14
C LEU A 109 4.49 -18.84 0.79
N PHE A 110 3.78 -18.25 -0.17
CA PHE A 110 4.37 -17.90 -1.47
C PHE A 110 5.49 -16.89 -1.33
N ARG A 111 5.37 -15.96 -0.37
CA ARG A 111 6.42 -14.99 -0.03
C ARG A 111 7.67 -15.69 0.50
N LEU A 112 7.48 -16.64 1.42
CA LEU A 112 8.57 -17.45 1.99
C LEU A 112 9.27 -18.29 0.90
N LEU A 113 8.49 -18.97 0.06
CA LEU A 113 9.00 -19.74 -1.08
C LEU A 113 9.80 -18.87 -2.05
N ARG A 114 9.31 -17.66 -2.35
CA ARG A 114 10.01 -16.68 -3.20
C ARG A 114 11.39 -16.33 -2.62
N GLN A 115 11.47 -16.01 -1.34
CA GLN A 115 12.73 -15.67 -0.68
C GLN A 115 13.69 -16.88 -0.62
N ALA A 116 13.18 -18.08 -0.35
CA ALA A 116 13.97 -19.31 -0.36
C ALA A 116 14.59 -19.58 -1.74
N VAL A 117 13.79 -19.51 -2.81
CA VAL A 117 14.30 -19.68 -4.19
C VAL A 117 15.31 -18.59 -4.55
N THR A 118 15.05 -17.34 -4.16
CA THR A 118 15.97 -16.22 -4.38
C THR A 118 17.31 -16.45 -3.70
N THR A 119 17.29 -16.87 -2.43
CA THR A 119 18.48 -17.19 -1.63
C THR A 119 19.29 -18.33 -2.24
N ILE A 120 18.63 -19.37 -2.76
CA ILE A 120 19.29 -20.48 -3.46
C ILE A 120 19.98 -19.99 -4.74
N ILE A 121 19.29 -19.19 -5.55
CA ILE A 121 19.88 -18.67 -6.79
C ILE A 121 21.12 -17.85 -6.45
N ALA A 122 21.05 -16.96 -5.45
CA ALA A 122 22.17 -16.14 -5.03
C ALA A 122 23.37 -16.98 -4.56
N ALA A 123 23.11 -18.00 -3.73
CA ALA A 123 24.16 -18.91 -3.26
C ALA A 123 24.81 -19.68 -4.42
N ASP A 124 24.01 -20.21 -5.34
CA ASP A 124 24.52 -20.92 -6.51
C ASP A 124 25.33 -20.00 -7.43
N VAL A 125 24.88 -18.77 -7.67
CA VAL A 125 25.63 -17.79 -8.47
C VAL A 125 26.98 -17.48 -7.82
N ALA A 126 27.00 -17.28 -6.49
CA ALA A 126 28.23 -17.02 -5.75
C ALA A 126 29.21 -18.21 -5.79
N ASP A 127 28.69 -19.44 -5.72
CA ASP A 127 29.48 -20.67 -5.70
C ASP A 127 29.79 -21.21 -7.12
N GLY A 128 29.34 -20.54 -8.19
CA GLY A 128 29.42 -21.05 -9.57
C GLY A 128 28.61 -22.34 -9.80
N GLY A 129 27.64 -22.62 -8.93
CA GLY A 129 26.79 -23.80 -8.95
C GLY A 129 25.73 -23.76 -10.05
N VAL A 130 25.40 -24.93 -10.58
CA VAL A 130 24.34 -25.12 -11.57
C VAL A 130 23.19 -25.91 -10.95
N ALA A 131 21.97 -25.57 -11.34
CA ALA A 131 20.78 -26.30 -10.93
C ALA A 131 20.82 -27.77 -11.35
N THR A 132 20.42 -28.67 -10.46
CA THR A 132 20.28 -30.09 -10.81
C THR A 132 19.02 -30.32 -11.65
N ALA A 133 18.98 -31.40 -12.43
CA ALA A 133 17.79 -31.75 -13.22
C ALA A 133 16.54 -31.91 -12.35
N ALA A 134 16.67 -32.54 -11.18
CA ALA A 134 15.58 -32.71 -10.23
C ALA A 134 15.04 -31.36 -9.71
N GLU A 135 15.92 -30.41 -9.37
CA GLU A 135 15.52 -29.06 -8.96
C GLU A 135 14.78 -28.30 -10.07
N ILE A 136 15.25 -28.44 -11.31
CA ILE A 136 14.61 -27.86 -12.50
C ILE A 136 13.20 -28.42 -12.67
N ASP A 137 13.02 -29.73 -12.49
CA ASP A 137 11.72 -30.38 -12.61
C ASP A 137 10.77 -30.00 -11.45
N SER A 138 11.27 -29.91 -10.21
CA SER A 138 10.52 -29.34 -9.09
C SER A 138 10.08 -27.90 -9.37
N ALA A 139 10.98 -27.06 -9.90
CA ALA A 139 10.64 -25.68 -10.25
C ALA A 139 9.58 -25.60 -11.36
N LYS A 140 9.60 -26.51 -12.34
CA LYS A 140 8.53 -26.62 -13.35
C LYS A 140 7.21 -27.05 -12.71
N ALA A 141 7.19 -28.07 -11.86
CA ALA A 141 5.99 -28.55 -11.17
C ALA A 141 5.33 -27.43 -10.36
N TRP A 142 6.12 -26.73 -9.53
CA TRP A 142 5.66 -25.57 -8.77
C TRP A 142 5.11 -24.44 -9.66
N ARG A 143 5.71 -24.20 -10.84
CA ARG A 143 5.16 -23.22 -11.79
C ARG A 143 3.79 -23.63 -12.34
N HIS A 144 3.53 -24.91 -12.54
CA HIS A 144 2.21 -25.39 -12.95
C HIS A 144 1.20 -25.25 -11.82
N HIS A 145 1.58 -25.65 -10.61
CA HIS A 145 0.76 -25.55 -9.41
C HIS A 145 0.33 -24.10 -9.12
N LEU A 146 1.28 -23.16 -9.05
CA LEU A 146 0.98 -21.74 -8.78
C LEU A 146 0.10 -21.08 -9.86
N ARG A 147 0.24 -21.50 -11.13
CA ARG A 147 -0.65 -21.02 -12.21
C ARG A 147 -2.08 -21.51 -12.04
N ARG A 148 -2.29 -22.71 -11.49
CA ARG A 148 -3.62 -23.23 -11.15
C ARG A 148 -4.18 -22.44 -9.97
N LEU A 149 -3.46 -22.38 -8.85
CA LEU A 149 -3.90 -21.66 -7.65
C LEU A 149 -4.24 -20.20 -7.92
N ARG A 150 -3.40 -19.48 -8.67
CA ARG A 150 -3.69 -18.09 -9.04
C ARG A 150 -5.03 -17.93 -9.75
N ARG A 151 -5.38 -18.86 -10.65
CA ARG A 151 -6.69 -18.83 -11.33
C ARG A 151 -7.82 -19.09 -10.35
N THR A 152 -7.64 -20.04 -9.42
CA THR A 152 -8.59 -20.35 -8.36
C THR A 152 -8.83 -19.15 -7.43
N PHE A 153 -7.79 -18.47 -6.96
CA PHE A 153 -7.93 -17.28 -6.10
C PHE A 153 -8.70 -16.16 -6.79
N VAL A 154 -8.37 -15.86 -8.05
CA VAL A 154 -9.07 -14.83 -8.83
C VAL A 154 -10.54 -15.17 -9.02
N ARG A 155 -10.86 -16.45 -9.25
CA ARG A 155 -12.25 -16.92 -9.37
C ARG A 155 -12.99 -16.79 -8.04
N ALA A 156 -12.42 -17.27 -6.93
CA ALA A 156 -13.00 -17.15 -5.60
C ALA A 156 -13.26 -15.68 -5.21
N ALA A 157 -12.30 -14.79 -5.47
CA ALA A 157 -12.45 -13.35 -5.22
C ALA A 157 -13.61 -12.76 -6.05
N GLY A 158 -13.79 -13.24 -7.29
CA GLY A 158 -14.90 -12.85 -8.15
C GLY A 158 -16.26 -13.26 -7.57
N THR A 159 -16.36 -14.49 -7.06
CA THR A 159 -17.58 -15.00 -6.40
C THR A 159 -17.94 -14.18 -5.16
N ILE A 160 -16.95 -13.82 -4.32
CA ILE A 160 -17.17 -13.01 -3.11
C ILE A 160 -17.60 -11.59 -3.48
N ALA A 161 -16.82 -10.91 -4.34
CA ALA A 161 -17.07 -9.53 -4.74
C ALA A 161 -18.34 -9.35 -5.58
N GLY A 162 -18.80 -10.40 -6.27
CA GLY A 162 -20.01 -10.38 -7.08
C GLY A 162 -21.31 -10.48 -6.27
N SER A 163 -21.24 -10.83 -4.99
CA SER A 163 -22.41 -11.05 -4.13
C SER A 163 -22.50 -9.95 -3.07
N ASP A 164 -23.43 -9.03 -3.23
CA ASP A 164 -23.76 -7.99 -2.24
C ASP A 164 -25.14 -8.29 -1.64
N PRO A 165 -25.23 -9.14 -0.61
CA PRO A 165 -26.53 -9.53 -0.03
C PRO A 165 -27.21 -8.31 0.58
N ALA A 166 -28.54 -8.22 0.56
CA ALA A 166 -29.24 -7.19 1.33
C ALA A 166 -29.08 -7.47 2.85
N PRO A 167 -29.12 -6.44 3.72
CA PRO A 167 -29.15 -6.68 5.16
C PRO A 167 -30.37 -7.55 5.51
N PRO A 168 -30.18 -8.64 6.28
CA PRO A 168 -31.31 -9.43 6.78
C PRO A 168 -32.28 -8.55 7.59
N PRO A 169 -33.60 -8.85 7.56
CA PRO A 169 -34.57 -8.13 8.38
C PRO A 169 -34.19 -8.17 9.87
N GLY A 170 -34.19 -7.02 10.54
CA GLY A 170 -33.90 -6.90 11.98
C GLY A 170 -32.40 -6.83 12.36
N MET A 171 -31.47 -7.01 11.42
CA MET A 171 -30.04 -6.91 11.71
C MET A 171 -29.62 -5.44 11.94
N PRO A 172 -28.92 -5.12 13.05
CA PRO A 172 -28.38 -3.80 13.29
C PRO A 172 -27.41 -3.38 12.17
N PRO A 173 -27.44 -2.11 11.71
CA PRO A 173 -26.54 -1.62 10.64
C PRO A 173 -25.05 -1.85 10.92
N ALA A 174 -24.64 -1.80 12.20
CA ALA A 174 -23.26 -2.01 12.60
C ALA A 174 -22.81 -3.47 12.43
N GLU A 175 -23.69 -4.44 12.68
CA GLU A 175 -23.40 -5.87 12.52
C GLU A 175 -23.32 -6.24 11.04
N TYR A 176 -24.26 -5.73 10.24
CA TYR A 176 -24.23 -5.90 8.79
C TYR A 176 -22.97 -5.29 8.16
N ASP A 177 -22.51 -4.11 8.61
CA ASP A 177 -21.24 -3.51 8.14
C ASP A 177 -20.02 -4.37 8.52
N ARG A 178 -20.01 -5.03 9.70
CA ARG A 178 -18.95 -5.99 10.07
C ARG A 178 -18.90 -7.19 9.13
N LEU A 179 -20.04 -7.82 8.82
CA LEU A 179 -20.08 -8.96 7.89
C LEU A 179 -19.62 -8.57 6.49
N ARG A 180 -20.04 -7.38 6.01
CA ARG A 180 -19.61 -6.86 4.71
C ARG A 180 -18.11 -6.57 4.68
N TRP A 181 -17.57 -6.02 5.77
CA TRP A 181 -16.14 -5.78 5.93
C TRP A 181 -15.32 -7.08 5.82
N GLN A 182 -15.74 -8.15 6.51
CA GLN A 182 -15.07 -9.45 6.43
C GLN A 182 -15.06 -10.01 5.00
N ARG A 183 -16.15 -9.84 4.25
CA ARG A 183 -16.21 -10.25 2.84
C ARG A 183 -15.23 -9.48 1.96
N ASP A 184 -15.19 -8.17 2.13
CA ASP A 184 -14.26 -7.31 1.40
C ASP A 184 -12.80 -7.71 1.72
N ALA A 185 -12.49 -7.93 3.01
CA ALA A 185 -11.18 -8.39 3.46
C ALA A 185 -10.79 -9.73 2.81
N ALA A 186 -11.66 -10.74 2.86
CA ALA A 186 -11.41 -12.04 2.24
C ALA A 186 -11.13 -11.95 0.73
N ALA A 187 -11.89 -11.11 0.01
CA ALA A 187 -11.68 -10.91 -1.42
C ALA A 187 -10.35 -10.19 -1.73
N GLU A 188 -9.96 -9.21 -0.91
CA GLU A 188 -8.66 -8.53 -1.03
C GLU A 188 -7.50 -9.49 -0.70
N HIS A 189 -7.60 -10.32 0.34
CA HIS A 189 -6.59 -11.33 0.67
C HIS A 189 -6.39 -12.37 -0.44
N LEU A 190 -7.45 -12.79 -1.14
CA LEU A 190 -7.35 -13.66 -2.32
C LEU A 190 -6.64 -12.97 -3.50
N VAL A 191 -6.92 -11.68 -3.73
CA VAL A 191 -6.22 -10.88 -4.74
C VAL A 191 -4.74 -10.76 -4.38
N ASP A 192 -4.41 -10.49 -3.12
CA ASP A 192 -3.04 -10.43 -2.62
C ASP A 192 -2.30 -11.75 -2.80
N ALA A 193 -2.91 -12.88 -2.42
CA ALA A 193 -2.34 -14.21 -2.60
C ALA A 193 -2.06 -14.52 -4.09
N ALA A 194 -2.95 -14.11 -5.00
CA ALA A 194 -2.76 -14.25 -6.44
C ALA A 194 -1.59 -13.39 -6.98
N VAL A 195 -1.38 -12.19 -6.42
CA VAL A 195 -0.22 -11.34 -6.72
C VAL A 195 1.06 -11.98 -6.19
N GLN A 196 1.09 -12.47 -4.93
CA GLN A 196 2.24 -13.16 -4.36
C GLN A 196 2.61 -14.40 -5.18
N ALA A 197 1.64 -15.23 -5.56
CA ALA A 197 1.86 -16.38 -6.44
C ALA A 197 2.49 -15.97 -7.80
N THR A 198 2.13 -14.80 -8.33
CA THR A 198 2.72 -14.28 -9.57
C THR A 198 4.18 -13.86 -9.39
N GLU A 199 4.54 -13.21 -8.28
CA GLU A 199 5.93 -12.87 -7.97
C GLU A 199 6.79 -14.14 -7.78
N THR A 200 6.27 -15.14 -7.06
CA THR A 200 6.94 -16.43 -6.85
C THR A 200 7.14 -17.19 -8.17
N LEU A 201 6.16 -17.13 -9.08
CA LEU A 201 6.29 -17.68 -10.43
C LEU A 201 7.45 -17.06 -11.22
N TRP A 202 7.75 -15.77 -11.03
CA TRP A 202 8.88 -15.13 -11.69
C TRP A 202 10.21 -15.64 -11.14
N MET A 203 10.36 -15.77 -9.82
CA MET A 203 11.59 -16.32 -9.22
C MET A 203 11.83 -17.78 -9.60
N LEU A 204 10.79 -18.61 -9.60
CA LEU A 204 10.89 -19.97 -10.12
C LEU A 204 11.24 -19.99 -11.62
N SER A 205 10.76 -19.02 -12.40
CA SER A 205 11.15 -18.90 -13.80
C SER A 205 12.59 -18.39 -13.97
N ALA A 206 13.09 -17.55 -13.07
CA ALA A 206 14.48 -17.10 -13.02
C ALA A 206 15.42 -18.26 -12.72
N ARG A 207 15.05 -19.15 -11.78
CA ARG A 207 15.81 -20.36 -11.46
C ARG A 207 16.06 -21.26 -12.68
N LEU A 208 15.14 -21.31 -13.64
CA LEU A 208 15.32 -22.09 -14.88
C LEU A 208 16.38 -21.51 -15.84
N HIS A 209 16.83 -20.28 -15.59
CA HIS A 209 17.77 -19.56 -16.44
C HIS A 209 19.05 -19.15 -15.71
N ALA A 210 19.04 -19.05 -14.39
CA ALA A 210 20.20 -18.77 -13.57
C ALA A 210 21.19 -19.95 -13.57
N GLY A 211 22.49 -19.67 -13.67
CA GLY A 211 23.54 -20.70 -13.69
C GLY A 211 23.61 -21.54 -14.96
N VAL A 212 22.87 -21.18 -16.03
CA VAL A 212 23.03 -21.80 -17.35
C VAL A 212 24.18 -21.11 -18.05
N ALA A 213 25.28 -21.84 -18.34
CA ALA A 213 26.41 -21.30 -19.09
C ALA A 213 25.91 -20.58 -20.36
N PRO A 214 26.43 -19.39 -20.68
CA PRO A 214 26.11 -18.73 -21.93
C PRO A 214 26.41 -19.72 -23.06
N ARG A 215 25.41 -20.05 -23.86
CA ARG A 215 25.63 -20.87 -25.05
C ARG A 215 26.74 -20.17 -25.85
N PRO A 216 27.86 -20.83 -26.17
CA PRO A 216 29.00 -20.16 -26.79
C PRO A 216 28.51 -19.41 -28.01
N ALA A 217 28.78 -18.10 -28.03
CA ALA A 217 28.55 -17.31 -29.22
C ALA A 217 29.39 -17.95 -30.33
N GLY A 218 28.71 -18.61 -31.27
CA GLY A 218 29.36 -19.04 -32.50
C GLY A 218 30.05 -17.84 -33.17
N PRO A 219 31.10 -18.08 -33.97
CA PRO A 219 31.94 -17.02 -34.51
C PRO A 219 31.07 -15.99 -35.23
N ALA A 220 31.11 -14.73 -34.74
CA ALA A 220 30.60 -13.52 -35.39
C ALA A 220 29.31 -13.67 -36.21
N SER A 221 28.28 -14.34 -35.67
CA SER A 221 26.95 -14.33 -36.26
C SER A 221 26.23 -13.04 -35.86
N ALA A 222 26.19 -12.10 -36.80
CA ALA A 222 25.16 -11.10 -37.11
C ALA A 222 24.15 -10.66 -36.03
N ALA A 223 23.76 -9.38 -36.11
CA ALA A 223 22.68 -8.76 -35.34
C ALA A 223 21.51 -9.73 -35.04
N PRO A 224 20.96 -9.70 -33.81
CA PRO A 224 20.03 -10.71 -33.33
C PRO A 224 18.82 -10.82 -34.26
N VAL A 225 18.60 -12.03 -34.78
CA VAL A 225 17.45 -12.37 -35.62
C VAL A 225 16.17 -11.99 -34.88
N ALA A 226 15.35 -11.13 -35.50
CA ALA A 226 14.04 -10.66 -35.01
C ALA A 226 12.96 -11.76 -34.82
N GLY A 227 13.36 -13.04 -34.75
CA GLY A 227 12.50 -14.22 -34.64
C GLY A 227 12.77 -15.12 -33.42
N GLY A 228 13.61 -14.70 -32.48
CA GLY A 228 13.87 -15.46 -31.25
C GLY A 228 12.62 -15.58 -30.36
N SER A 229 12.38 -16.77 -29.80
CA SER A 229 11.24 -17.01 -28.89
C SER A 229 11.28 -16.08 -27.67
N THR A 230 10.36 -15.11 -27.61
CA THR A 230 10.22 -14.18 -26.46
C THR A 230 9.59 -14.84 -25.22
N LYS A 231 9.37 -16.17 -25.26
CA LYS A 231 8.80 -16.93 -24.15
C LYS A 231 9.75 -16.89 -22.95
N GLY A 232 9.19 -16.62 -21.76
CA GLY A 232 9.96 -16.59 -20.51
C GLY A 232 10.83 -15.34 -20.31
N ALA A 233 10.63 -14.26 -21.08
CA ALA A 233 11.44 -13.03 -20.99
C ALA A 233 11.66 -12.51 -19.55
N VAL A 234 10.61 -12.47 -18.71
CA VAL A 234 10.71 -12.05 -17.30
C VAL A 234 11.65 -12.96 -16.49
N GLY A 235 11.55 -14.28 -16.68
CA GLY A 235 12.45 -15.23 -16.00
C GLY A 235 13.90 -15.06 -16.44
N ARG A 236 14.15 -14.86 -17.75
CA ARG A 236 15.50 -14.62 -18.28
C ARG A 236 16.10 -13.32 -17.77
N LEU A 237 15.30 -12.25 -17.74
CA LEU A 237 15.70 -10.96 -17.19
C LEU A 237 16.11 -11.10 -15.71
N LEU A 238 15.22 -11.65 -14.88
CA LEU A 238 15.49 -11.79 -13.44
C LEU A 238 16.63 -12.77 -13.15
N GLY A 239 16.79 -13.81 -13.97
CA GLY A 239 17.95 -14.72 -13.89
C GLY A 239 19.27 -14.01 -14.23
N ALA A 240 19.30 -13.16 -15.26
CA ALA A 240 20.47 -12.35 -15.59
C ALA A 240 20.78 -11.31 -14.51
N ILE A 241 19.75 -10.70 -13.93
CA ILE A 241 19.90 -9.75 -12.83
C ILE A 241 20.54 -10.43 -11.61
N LEU A 242 20.03 -11.59 -11.20
CA LEU A 242 20.60 -12.37 -10.09
C LEU A 242 22.01 -12.87 -10.39
N ALA A 243 22.34 -13.12 -11.66
CA ALA A 243 23.66 -13.54 -12.10
C ALA A 243 24.69 -12.38 -12.18
N GLY A 244 24.28 -11.13 -12.01
CA GLY A 244 25.17 -9.98 -12.20
C GLY A 244 25.46 -9.63 -13.68
N ASP A 245 24.77 -10.25 -14.64
CA ASP A 245 25.02 -10.05 -16.08
C ASP A 245 24.25 -8.84 -16.61
N ALA A 246 24.87 -7.67 -16.51
CA ALA A 246 24.30 -6.40 -16.96
C ALA A 246 23.94 -6.39 -18.47
N THR A 247 24.72 -7.08 -19.31
CA THR A 247 24.51 -7.08 -20.77
C THR A 247 23.27 -7.88 -21.14
N THR A 248 23.16 -9.11 -20.62
CA THR A 248 21.98 -9.95 -20.84
C THR A 248 20.75 -9.36 -20.19
N ALA A 249 20.89 -8.77 -18.99
CA ALA A 249 19.80 -8.07 -18.31
C ALA A 249 19.27 -6.90 -19.18
N ARG A 250 20.15 -6.05 -19.72
CA ARG A 250 19.75 -4.94 -20.60
C ARG A 250 18.97 -5.42 -21.83
N HIS A 251 19.43 -6.50 -22.48
CA HIS A 251 18.73 -7.06 -23.64
C HIS A 251 17.30 -7.51 -23.30
N TRP A 252 17.14 -8.32 -22.24
CA TRP A 252 15.81 -8.82 -21.86
C TRP A 252 14.92 -7.74 -21.24
N LEU A 253 15.51 -6.69 -20.65
CA LEU A 253 14.79 -5.53 -20.14
C LEU A 253 14.04 -4.84 -21.28
N GLU A 254 14.68 -4.61 -22.43
CA GLU A 254 14.01 -3.99 -23.59
C GLU A 254 12.84 -4.84 -24.09
N VAL A 255 13.00 -6.17 -24.14
CA VAL A 255 11.90 -7.09 -24.50
C VAL A 255 10.75 -7.01 -23.51
N VAL A 256 11.05 -6.94 -22.20
CA VAL A 256 10.03 -6.82 -21.15
C VAL A 256 9.34 -5.45 -21.20
N ARG A 257 10.09 -4.36 -21.38
CA ARG A 257 9.55 -3.00 -21.56
C ARG A 257 8.59 -2.96 -22.74
N GLY A 258 8.99 -3.49 -23.90
CA GLY A 258 8.13 -3.57 -25.08
C GLY A 258 6.81 -4.31 -24.83
N LYS A 259 6.80 -5.33 -23.97
CA LYS A 259 5.57 -6.05 -23.55
C LYS A 259 4.71 -5.29 -22.55
N LEU A 260 5.29 -4.39 -21.77
CA LEU A 260 4.60 -3.56 -20.79
C LEU A 260 4.00 -2.31 -21.42
N VAL A 261 4.59 -1.80 -22.51
CA VAL A 261 4.06 -0.62 -23.22
C VAL A 261 2.58 -0.81 -23.55
N GLY A 262 1.78 0.16 -23.12
CA GLY A 262 0.34 0.20 -23.33
C GLY A 262 -0.49 -0.73 -22.44
N GLN A 263 0.11 -1.49 -21.54
CA GLN A 263 -0.64 -2.32 -20.60
C GLN A 263 -1.19 -1.47 -19.43
N PRO A 264 -2.40 -1.73 -18.93
CA PRO A 264 -2.95 -0.97 -17.81
C PRO A 264 -2.25 -1.37 -16.50
N VAL A 265 -1.82 -0.35 -15.74
CA VAL A 265 -1.26 -0.49 -14.39
C VAL A 265 -2.21 0.05 -13.31
N LEU A 266 -3.21 0.83 -13.71
CA LEU A 266 -4.27 1.31 -12.84
C LEU A 266 -5.41 0.30 -12.76
N TYR A 267 -6.02 0.20 -11.58
CA TYR A 267 -7.17 -0.68 -11.34
C TYR A 267 -8.24 0.00 -10.50
N VAL A 268 -9.46 -0.50 -10.58
CA VAL A 268 -10.56 -0.10 -9.68
C VAL A 268 -10.54 -1.07 -8.50
N PRO A 269 -10.52 -0.62 -7.23
CA PRO A 269 -10.58 -1.51 -6.06
C PRO A 269 -11.86 -2.35 -6.01
N LEU A 270 -11.83 -3.47 -5.30
CA LEU A 270 -13.00 -4.34 -5.17
C LEU A 270 -14.19 -3.61 -4.54
N SER A 271 -13.92 -2.81 -3.50
CA SER A 271 -14.91 -1.94 -2.83
C SER A 271 -15.62 -0.93 -3.75
N ARG A 272 -15.10 -0.71 -4.96
CA ARG A 272 -15.69 0.17 -5.99
C ARG A 272 -16.17 -0.61 -7.23
N GLY A 273 -16.39 -1.92 -7.11
CA GLY A 273 -16.82 -2.78 -8.21
C GLY A 273 -15.70 -3.18 -9.16
N GLY A 274 -14.45 -3.14 -8.69
CA GLY A 274 -13.29 -3.63 -9.42
C GLY A 274 -13.38 -5.11 -9.76
N ARG A 275 -12.78 -5.51 -10.89
CA ARG A 275 -12.68 -6.93 -11.26
C ARG A 275 -11.39 -7.54 -10.74
N PRO A 276 -11.42 -8.62 -9.92
CA PRO A 276 -10.22 -9.24 -9.36
C PRO A 276 -9.15 -9.57 -10.41
N ASP A 277 -9.56 -10.07 -11.58
CA ASP A 277 -8.64 -10.43 -12.67
C ASP A 277 -7.89 -9.23 -13.26
N ARG A 278 -8.49 -8.04 -13.24
CA ARG A 278 -7.85 -6.80 -13.69
C ARG A 278 -6.93 -6.25 -12.61
N ILE A 279 -7.35 -6.32 -11.35
CA ILE A 279 -6.55 -5.88 -10.19
C ILE A 279 -5.25 -6.69 -10.12
N VAL A 280 -5.34 -8.02 -10.13
CA VAL A 280 -4.14 -8.89 -10.06
C VAL A 280 -3.17 -8.61 -11.21
N ARG A 281 -3.68 -8.38 -12.44
CA ARG A 281 -2.83 -8.07 -13.60
C ARG A 281 -2.15 -6.71 -13.49
N ALA A 282 -2.88 -5.68 -13.05
CA ALA A 282 -2.36 -4.34 -12.85
C ALA A 282 -1.27 -4.34 -11.77
N ARG A 283 -1.59 -4.88 -10.58
CA ARG A 283 -0.65 -5.00 -9.45
C ARG A 283 0.56 -5.84 -9.80
N ALA A 284 0.41 -6.96 -10.52
CA ALA A 284 1.56 -7.73 -10.98
C ALA A 284 2.49 -6.94 -11.92
N ARG A 285 1.99 -6.04 -12.76
CA ARG A 285 2.86 -5.21 -13.61
C ARG A 285 3.63 -4.19 -12.77
N GLU A 286 2.96 -3.54 -11.83
CA GLU A 286 3.59 -2.60 -10.90
C GLU A 286 4.64 -3.28 -10.02
N ARG A 287 4.35 -4.48 -9.49
CA ARG A 287 5.34 -5.29 -8.75
C ARG A 287 6.56 -5.62 -9.60
N LEU A 288 6.37 -5.96 -10.87
CA LEU A 288 7.49 -6.22 -11.76
C LEU A 288 8.35 -4.95 -11.94
N LEU A 289 7.73 -3.80 -12.19
CA LEU A 289 8.41 -2.52 -12.33
C LEU A 289 9.18 -2.15 -11.04
N GLU A 290 8.57 -2.34 -9.87
CA GLU A 290 9.18 -2.14 -8.54
C GLU A 290 10.43 -3.02 -8.34
N ARG A 291 10.34 -4.32 -8.69
CA ARG A 291 11.46 -5.26 -8.58
C ARG A 291 12.60 -4.91 -9.53
N LEU A 292 12.29 -4.46 -10.74
CA LEU A 292 13.30 -3.99 -11.69
C LEU A 292 13.96 -2.70 -11.19
N ALA A 293 13.16 -1.72 -10.76
CA ALA A 293 13.63 -0.45 -10.22
C ALA A 293 14.58 -0.60 -9.03
N SER A 294 14.29 -1.56 -8.14
CA SER A 294 15.13 -1.85 -6.96
C SER A 294 16.41 -2.65 -7.28
N SER A 295 16.47 -3.35 -8.40
CA SER A 295 17.58 -4.29 -8.70
C SER A 295 18.55 -3.78 -9.77
N LEU A 296 18.05 -3.05 -10.78
CA LEU A 296 18.86 -2.58 -11.91
C LEU A 296 20.03 -1.66 -11.51
N PRO A 297 19.89 -0.74 -10.52
CA PRO A 297 21.02 0.08 -10.09
C PRO A 297 22.21 -0.75 -9.61
N ARG A 298 21.99 -1.93 -9.01
CA ARG A 298 23.07 -2.83 -8.53
C ARG A 298 23.90 -3.44 -9.67
N LEU A 299 23.40 -3.42 -10.90
CA LEU A 299 24.13 -3.80 -12.11
C LEU A 299 24.83 -2.63 -12.82
N GLY A 300 24.70 -1.40 -12.31
CA GLY A 300 25.18 -0.18 -12.98
C GLY A 300 24.22 0.33 -14.05
N LEU A 301 23.00 -0.22 -14.14
CA LEU A 301 21.98 0.14 -15.13
C LEU A 301 21.15 1.36 -14.66
N VAL A 302 21.83 2.49 -14.46
CA VAL A 302 21.27 3.73 -13.89
C VAL A 302 20.25 4.37 -14.83
N ALA A 303 20.62 4.58 -16.10
CA ALA A 303 19.74 5.20 -17.08
C ALA A 303 18.51 4.33 -17.38
N GLU A 304 18.69 3.01 -17.42
CA GLU A 304 17.62 2.04 -17.60
C GLU A 304 16.66 2.04 -16.41
N THR A 305 17.16 2.26 -15.18
CA THR A 305 16.31 2.42 -13.99
C THR A 305 15.42 3.65 -14.14
N SER A 306 15.96 4.80 -14.57
CA SER A 306 15.15 5.99 -14.87
C SER A 306 14.12 5.71 -15.97
N ALA A 307 14.48 4.94 -17.00
CA ALA A 307 13.56 4.54 -18.07
C ALA A 307 12.41 3.65 -17.57
N VAL A 308 12.65 2.80 -16.55
CA VAL A 308 11.60 2.01 -15.87
C VAL A 308 10.65 2.91 -15.09
N VAL A 309 11.16 3.90 -14.36
CA VAL A 309 10.31 4.88 -13.62
C VAL A 309 9.46 5.69 -14.59
N HIS A 310 10.05 6.21 -15.67
CA HIS A 310 9.29 6.94 -16.69
C HIS A 310 8.26 6.06 -17.40
N LEU A 311 8.57 4.79 -17.65
CA LEU A 311 7.59 3.84 -18.18
C LEU A 311 6.43 3.66 -17.20
N ALA A 312 6.70 3.40 -15.92
CA ALA A 312 5.66 3.27 -14.90
C ALA A 312 4.75 4.51 -14.86
N LYS A 313 5.36 5.71 -14.87
CA LYS A 313 4.62 6.97 -14.91
C LYS A 313 3.79 7.13 -16.18
N ALA A 314 4.33 6.77 -17.35
CA ALA A 314 3.62 6.86 -18.62
C ALA A 314 2.40 5.92 -18.67
N LEU A 315 2.49 4.75 -18.04
CA LEU A 315 1.38 3.79 -17.98
C LEU A 315 0.20 4.30 -17.12
N GLU A 316 0.42 5.24 -16.20
CA GLU A 316 -0.66 5.90 -15.43
C GLU A 316 -1.61 6.76 -16.29
N SER A 317 -1.19 7.16 -17.49
CA SER A 317 -2.05 7.95 -18.40
C SER A 317 -3.30 7.18 -18.86
N ARG A 318 -3.27 5.84 -18.81
CA ARG A 318 -4.36 4.96 -19.25
C ARG A 318 -5.35 4.68 -18.13
N ARG A 319 -6.06 5.73 -17.69
CA ARG A 319 -7.10 5.62 -16.65
C ARG A 319 -8.33 4.86 -17.18
N PRO A 320 -8.86 3.87 -16.45
CA PRO A 320 -10.17 3.29 -16.74
C PRO A 320 -11.25 4.39 -16.75
N PRO A 321 -12.15 4.42 -17.75
CA PRO A 321 -13.19 5.45 -17.83
C PRO A 321 -14.17 5.35 -16.64
N GLY A 322 -14.54 6.51 -16.08
CA GLY A 322 -15.64 6.65 -15.12
C GLY A 322 -15.39 6.14 -13.68
N ALA A 323 -14.22 5.59 -13.36
CA ALA A 323 -13.96 4.99 -12.04
C ALA A 323 -12.78 5.65 -11.31
N ALA A 324 -12.88 5.76 -9.97
CA ALA A 324 -11.77 6.18 -9.10
C ALA A 324 -10.70 5.07 -9.05
N SER A 325 -9.83 5.06 -10.04
CA SER A 325 -8.73 4.11 -10.18
C SER A 325 -7.60 4.38 -9.18
N VAL A 326 -6.97 3.32 -8.70
CA VAL A 326 -5.80 3.35 -7.82
C VAL A 326 -4.53 3.17 -8.66
N SER A 327 -3.50 3.91 -8.27
CA SER A 327 -2.12 3.74 -8.75
C SER A 327 -1.24 3.20 -7.64
N GLU A 328 -0.26 2.37 -7.99
CA GLU A 328 0.81 1.94 -7.09
C GLU A 328 2.18 2.51 -7.50
N PHE A 329 2.21 3.56 -8.34
CA PHE A 329 3.45 4.19 -8.84
C PHE A 329 4.41 4.61 -7.71
N ASP A 330 3.87 5.06 -6.57
CA ASP A 330 4.65 5.41 -5.38
C ASP A 330 5.66 4.32 -5.01
N ARG A 331 5.27 3.04 -5.10
CA ARG A 331 6.16 1.92 -4.77
C ARG A 331 7.31 1.78 -5.75
N VAL A 332 7.05 1.96 -7.05
CA VAL A 332 8.09 1.90 -8.09
C VAL A 332 9.05 3.07 -7.93
N PHE A 333 8.51 4.27 -7.70
CA PHE A 333 9.29 5.48 -7.48
C PHE A 333 10.17 5.36 -6.23
N GLU A 334 9.61 4.83 -5.14
CA GLU A 334 10.33 4.61 -3.89
C GLU A 334 11.47 3.60 -4.05
N ALA A 335 11.19 2.47 -4.71
CA ALA A 335 12.18 1.44 -4.99
C ALA A 335 13.34 1.97 -5.84
N ALA A 336 13.03 2.75 -6.88
CA ALA A 336 14.04 3.37 -7.74
C ALA A 336 14.89 4.40 -6.99
N THR A 337 14.24 5.31 -6.26
CA THR A 337 14.93 6.40 -5.55
C THR A 337 15.90 5.83 -4.51
N THR A 338 15.44 4.83 -3.74
CA THR A 338 16.27 4.12 -2.76
C THR A 338 17.48 3.49 -3.43
N ALA A 339 17.26 2.64 -4.45
CA ALA A 339 18.35 1.91 -5.10
C ALA A 339 19.32 2.80 -5.90
N LEU A 340 18.86 3.91 -6.45
CA LEU A 340 19.71 4.90 -7.12
C LEU A 340 20.58 5.67 -6.12
N ALA A 341 20.03 6.07 -4.97
CA ALA A 341 20.80 6.68 -3.90
C ALA A 341 21.84 5.70 -3.32
N GLU A 342 21.49 4.42 -3.15
CA GLU A 342 22.44 3.38 -2.73
C GLU A 342 23.58 3.24 -3.75
N ARG A 343 23.27 3.21 -5.04
CA ARG A 343 24.29 3.19 -6.11
C ARG A 343 25.22 4.40 -6.02
N ILE A 344 24.70 5.60 -5.73
CA ILE A 344 25.53 6.80 -5.55
C ILE A 344 26.54 6.57 -4.42
N VAL A 345 26.09 6.08 -3.26
CA VAL A 345 26.98 5.82 -2.11
C VAL A 345 28.02 4.74 -2.44
N VAL A 346 27.61 3.64 -3.09
CA VAL A 346 28.52 2.55 -3.49
C VAL A 346 29.58 3.04 -4.47
N SER A 347 29.20 3.78 -5.51
CA SER A 347 30.14 4.29 -6.51
C SER A 347 30.97 5.48 -6.03
N ALA A 348 30.49 6.27 -5.06
CA ALA A 348 31.29 7.32 -4.43
C ALA A 348 32.52 6.75 -3.71
N ARG A 349 32.39 5.56 -3.12
CA ARG A 349 33.45 4.80 -2.46
C ARG A 349 34.35 4.03 -3.43
N ALA A 350 34.02 3.98 -4.72
CA ALA A 350 34.81 3.24 -5.70
C ALA A 350 36.20 3.87 -5.89
N PRO A 351 37.24 3.05 -6.13
CA PRO A 351 38.59 3.53 -6.40
C PRO A 351 38.65 4.53 -7.57
N GLY A 352 39.60 5.46 -7.50
CA GLY A 352 39.92 6.36 -8.60
C GLY A 352 40.58 5.64 -9.80
N PRO A 353 40.83 6.36 -10.91
CA PRO A 353 41.53 5.81 -12.07
C PRO A 353 42.95 5.28 -11.76
N ASP A 354 43.55 5.81 -10.70
CA ASP A 354 44.84 5.42 -10.12
C ASP A 354 44.76 4.21 -9.17
N GLY A 355 43.56 3.66 -8.96
CA GLY A 355 43.31 2.55 -8.04
C GLY A 355 43.29 2.95 -6.56
N ALA A 356 43.47 4.23 -6.23
CA ALA A 356 43.44 4.71 -4.86
C ALA A 356 42.01 4.79 -4.32
N LEU A 357 41.80 4.38 -3.07
CA LEU A 357 40.53 4.53 -2.38
C LEU A 357 40.32 6.00 -2.00
N PRO A 358 39.13 6.58 -2.24
CA PRO A 358 38.83 7.95 -1.88
C PRO A 358 38.76 8.12 -0.35
N VAL A 359 39.29 9.24 0.14
CA VAL A 359 39.17 9.63 1.56
C VAL A 359 37.76 10.13 1.88
N GLY A 360 37.38 10.12 3.16
CA GLY A 360 36.04 10.50 3.64
C GLY A 360 35.47 11.80 3.04
N PRO A 361 36.17 12.94 3.07
CA PRO A 361 35.68 14.19 2.49
C PRO A 361 35.35 14.10 0.99
N VAL A 362 36.18 13.37 0.22
CA VAL A 362 35.94 13.14 -1.22
C VAL A 362 34.73 12.25 -1.44
N VAL A 363 34.52 11.23 -0.60
CA VAL A 363 33.31 10.39 -0.65
C VAL A 363 32.07 11.25 -0.39
N THR A 364 32.10 12.12 0.62
CA THR A 364 30.99 13.04 0.94
C THR A 364 30.69 13.99 -0.22
N GLU A 365 31.72 14.63 -0.80
CA GLU A 365 31.58 15.51 -1.97
C GLU A 365 30.92 14.77 -3.15
N ARG A 366 31.43 13.59 -3.50
CA ARG A 366 30.85 12.75 -4.55
C ARG A 366 29.38 12.43 -4.28
N ILE A 367 29.02 12.01 -3.07
CA ILE A 367 27.64 11.71 -2.72
C ILE A 367 26.74 12.93 -2.93
N LEU A 368 27.14 14.09 -2.42
CA LEU A 368 26.37 15.33 -2.55
C LEU A 368 26.25 15.76 -4.01
N ASP A 369 27.29 15.62 -4.83
CA ASP A 369 27.25 15.87 -6.28
C ASP A 369 26.26 14.95 -6.99
N GLY A 370 26.32 13.65 -6.71
CA GLY A 370 25.42 12.66 -7.30
C GLY A 370 23.96 12.92 -6.94
N LEU A 371 23.67 13.25 -5.68
CA LEU A 371 22.32 13.61 -5.23
C LEU A 371 21.84 14.92 -5.85
N SER A 372 22.72 15.90 -6.03
CA SER A 372 22.39 17.18 -6.69
C SER A 372 22.02 16.99 -8.17
N LEU A 373 22.51 15.93 -8.83
CA LEU A 373 22.08 15.54 -10.18
C LEU A 373 20.78 14.71 -10.19
N LEU A 374 20.62 13.80 -9.23
CA LEU A 374 19.50 12.86 -9.17
C LEU A 374 18.21 13.50 -8.67
N VAL A 375 18.26 14.18 -7.52
CA VAL A 375 17.07 14.61 -6.77
C VAL A 375 16.20 15.61 -7.54
N PRO A 376 16.73 16.61 -8.26
CA PRO A 376 15.90 17.51 -9.07
C PRO A 376 15.05 16.76 -10.11
N ARG A 377 15.58 15.70 -10.72
CA ARG A 377 14.86 14.89 -11.72
C ARG A 377 13.77 14.03 -11.08
N LEU A 378 14.07 13.49 -9.89
CA LEU A 378 13.09 12.78 -9.08
C LEU A 378 11.96 13.70 -8.63
N LEU A 379 12.28 14.93 -8.19
CA LEU A 379 11.29 15.95 -7.83
C LEU A 379 10.41 16.31 -9.02
N ASP A 380 10.94 16.52 -10.22
CA ASP A 380 10.13 16.81 -11.42
C ASP A 380 9.13 15.68 -11.74
N THR A 381 9.61 14.44 -11.72
CA THR A 381 8.77 13.25 -11.94
C THR A 381 7.71 13.12 -10.83
N TRP A 382 8.11 13.30 -9.57
CA TRP A 382 7.25 13.23 -8.39
C TRP A 382 6.19 14.31 -8.40
N MET A 383 6.54 15.57 -8.68
CA MET A 383 5.60 16.69 -8.74
C MET A 383 4.53 16.49 -9.80
N THR A 384 4.86 15.85 -10.92
CA THR A 384 3.88 15.50 -11.96
C THR A 384 2.89 14.43 -11.49
N HIS A 385 3.32 13.52 -10.62
CA HIS A 385 2.45 12.53 -9.98
C HIS A 385 1.65 13.11 -8.80
N ALA A 386 2.32 13.77 -7.86
CA ALA A 386 1.73 14.34 -6.66
C ALA A 386 0.62 15.36 -6.94
N ARG A 387 0.72 16.16 -8.02
CA ARG A 387 -0.33 17.10 -8.44
C ARG A 387 -1.60 16.43 -8.95
N GLN A 388 -1.50 15.20 -9.44
CA GLN A 388 -2.65 14.45 -9.97
C GLN A 388 -3.42 13.71 -8.87
N LEU A 389 -2.87 13.66 -7.66
CA LEU A 389 -3.44 13.03 -6.49
C LEU A 389 -3.94 14.07 -5.49
N ARG A 390 -5.04 13.73 -4.83
CA ARG A 390 -5.58 14.49 -3.71
C ARG A 390 -5.20 13.77 -2.43
N LEU A 391 -4.47 14.44 -1.55
CA LEU A 391 -3.98 13.85 -0.30
C LEU A 391 -5.03 13.93 0.81
N SER A 392 -5.78 15.03 0.83
CA SER A 392 -6.79 15.28 1.85
C SER A 392 -8.09 15.77 1.23
N VAL A 393 -9.20 15.44 1.89
CA VAL A 393 -10.48 16.00 1.53
C VAL A 393 -10.51 17.53 1.71
N LEU A 394 -9.71 18.07 2.61
CA LEU A 394 -9.66 19.51 2.89
C LEU A 394 -9.10 20.33 1.71
N GLU A 395 -8.46 19.71 0.73
CA GLU A 395 -7.99 20.40 -0.47
C GLU A 395 -9.12 20.98 -1.33
N ARG A 396 -10.34 20.43 -1.24
CA ARG A 396 -11.54 21.01 -1.87
C ARG A 396 -11.93 22.37 -1.29
N VAL A 397 -11.52 22.62 -0.06
CA VAL A 397 -11.81 23.87 0.68
C VAL A 397 -10.52 24.60 1.02
N ARG A 398 -9.42 24.36 0.27
CA ARG A 398 -8.21 25.16 0.41
C ARG A 398 -8.49 26.63 0.10
N ASP A 399 -9.26 26.88 -0.96
CA ASP A 399 -9.69 28.23 -1.34
C ASP A 399 -10.62 28.85 -0.26
N PRO A 400 -10.39 30.12 0.14
CA PRO A 400 -11.21 30.79 1.14
C PRO A 400 -12.70 30.82 0.81
N ARG A 401 -13.11 31.02 -0.45
CA ARG A 401 -14.53 31.12 -0.82
C ARG A 401 -15.23 29.78 -0.69
N ALA A 402 -14.58 28.70 -1.13
CA ALA A 402 -15.10 27.35 -0.97
C ALA A 402 -15.27 26.98 0.52
N PHE A 403 -14.32 27.41 1.36
CA PHE A 403 -14.44 27.22 2.80
C PHE A 403 -15.56 28.06 3.42
N THR A 404 -15.72 29.33 3.03
CA THR A 404 -16.82 30.18 3.52
C THR A 404 -18.18 29.52 3.30
N ALA A 405 -18.43 28.93 2.12
CA ALA A 405 -19.69 28.26 1.83
C ALA A 405 -19.93 26.98 2.66
N LEU A 406 -18.86 26.32 3.14
CA LEU A 406 -18.97 25.19 4.07
C LEU A 406 -19.19 25.69 5.50
N ARG A 407 -18.45 26.72 5.91
CA ARG A 407 -18.58 27.38 7.21
C ARG A 407 -20.01 27.86 7.44
N GLU A 408 -20.57 28.63 6.51
CA GLU A 408 -21.94 29.15 6.61
C GLU A 408 -22.98 28.04 6.77
N PHE A 409 -22.80 26.91 6.09
CA PHE A 409 -23.68 25.75 6.27
C PHE A 409 -23.56 25.13 7.66
N ILE A 410 -22.34 24.98 8.17
CA ILE A 410 -22.12 24.43 9.51
C ILE A 410 -22.68 25.39 10.57
N GLU A 411 -22.44 26.69 10.44
CA GLU A 411 -22.98 27.71 11.36
C GLU A 411 -24.52 27.72 11.37
N ALA A 412 -25.15 27.65 10.20
CA ALA A 412 -26.61 27.72 10.08
C ALA A 412 -27.32 26.42 10.48
N TYR A 413 -26.71 25.25 10.21
CA TYR A 413 -27.39 23.95 10.30
C TYR A 413 -26.69 22.92 11.17
N GLY A 414 -25.52 23.22 11.73
CA GLY A 414 -24.69 22.27 12.48
C GLY A 414 -25.26 21.90 13.86
N ALA A 415 -26.05 22.78 14.47
CA ALA A 415 -26.68 22.56 15.77
C ALA A 415 -27.60 21.34 15.74
N GLY A 416 -27.32 20.34 16.59
CA GLY A 416 -28.04 19.05 16.62
C GLY A 416 -27.77 18.12 15.43
N LEU A 417 -26.98 18.55 14.43
CA LEU A 417 -26.56 17.73 13.30
C LEU A 417 -25.22 17.04 13.61
N PHE A 418 -24.19 17.84 13.89
CA PHE A 418 -22.84 17.34 14.14
C PHE A 418 -22.66 16.98 15.61
N THR A 419 -23.33 15.92 16.04
CA THR A 419 -23.22 15.40 17.40
C THR A 419 -22.07 14.40 17.54
N GLN A 420 -21.57 14.20 18.75
CA GLN A 420 -20.52 13.22 19.02
C GLN A 420 -20.92 11.79 18.59
N HIS A 421 -22.20 11.43 18.73
CA HIS A 421 -22.72 10.14 18.28
C HIS A 421 -22.67 9.98 16.75
N LEU A 422 -23.06 11.03 16.01
CA LEU A 422 -23.03 11.04 14.54
C LEU A 422 -21.60 11.04 14.00
N LEU A 423 -20.70 11.75 14.66
CA LEU A 423 -19.28 11.85 14.29
C LEU A 423 -18.43 10.67 14.77
N SER A 424 -19.03 9.64 15.39
CA SER A 424 -18.32 8.41 15.73
C SER A 424 -17.93 7.60 14.47
N PRO A 425 -16.81 6.85 14.49
CA PRO A 425 -16.33 6.14 13.30
C PRO A 425 -17.32 5.14 12.67
N PRO A 426 -18.12 4.36 13.42
CA PRO A 426 -19.14 3.50 12.84
C PRO A 426 -20.24 4.29 12.11
N SER A 427 -20.70 5.38 12.71
CA SER A 427 -21.75 6.24 12.14
C SER A 427 -21.26 6.95 10.88
N LEU A 428 -20.06 7.54 10.90
CA LEU A 428 -19.44 8.17 9.73
C LEU A 428 -19.34 7.19 8.55
N ARG A 429 -18.81 5.98 8.79
CA ARG A 429 -18.69 4.94 7.75
C ARG A 429 -20.05 4.52 7.21
N GLY A 430 -21.02 4.26 8.09
CA GLY A 430 -22.38 3.87 7.71
C GLY A 430 -23.06 4.92 6.82
N ILE A 431 -23.00 6.20 7.21
CA ILE A 431 -23.62 7.31 6.47
C ILE A 431 -22.90 7.56 5.13
N LEU A 432 -21.57 7.60 5.12
CA LEU A 432 -20.80 7.89 3.89
C LEU A 432 -20.96 6.79 2.83
N ARG A 433 -20.99 5.52 3.26
CA ARG A 433 -21.21 4.35 2.39
C ARG A 433 -22.68 4.22 1.97
N GLY A 434 -23.62 4.37 2.90
CA GLY A 434 -25.07 4.27 2.65
C GLY A 434 -25.64 5.43 1.84
N GLY A 435 -24.93 6.56 1.82
CA GLY A 435 -25.28 7.75 1.06
C GLY A 435 -25.92 8.82 1.93
N VAL A 436 -25.23 9.96 2.04
CA VAL A 436 -25.69 11.13 2.82
C VAL A 436 -27.08 11.62 2.39
N ARG A 437 -27.40 11.56 1.09
CA ARG A 437 -28.72 11.95 0.57
C ARG A 437 -29.83 11.08 1.16
N ARG A 438 -29.69 9.77 1.08
CA ARG A 438 -30.65 8.81 1.63
C ARG A 438 -30.81 9.01 3.14
N TRP A 439 -29.70 9.22 3.85
CA TRP A 439 -29.74 9.49 5.27
C TRP A 439 -30.53 10.77 5.61
N LEU A 440 -30.38 11.84 4.80
CA LEU A 440 -31.15 13.08 4.95
C LEU A 440 -32.65 12.88 4.63
N GLU A 441 -32.98 12.10 3.61
CA GLU A 441 -34.37 11.73 3.28
C GLU A 441 -34.99 10.97 4.46
N ASP A 442 -34.32 9.92 4.97
CA ASP A 442 -34.77 9.15 6.14
C ASP A 442 -34.87 10.02 7.42
N LEU A 443 -34.04 11.05 7.55
CA LEU A 443 -34.08 11.99 8.68
C LEU A 443 -35.33 12.88 8.62
N VAL A 444 -35.66 13.40 7.44
CA VAL A 444 -36.87 14.21 7.22
C VAL A 444 -38.12 13.35 7.38
N ASP A 445 -38.14 12.13 6.85
CA ASP A 445 -39.29 11.24 6.96
C ASP A 445 -39.59 10.84 8.42
N ARG A 446 -38.55 10.58 9.23
CA ARG A 446 -38.69 10.19 10.64
C ARG A 446 -39.09 11.32 11.57
N HIS A 447 -38.78 12.58 11.23
CA HIS A 447 -38.89 13.70 12.16
C HIS A 447 -39.63 14.91 11.61
N GLY A 448 -40.10 14.87 10.36
CA GLY A 448 -40.84 15.96 9.72
C GLY A 448 -42.22 16.20 10.33
N ASN A 449 -42.80 15.20 11.01
CA ASN A 449 -44.15 15.24 11.57
C ASN A 449 -44.21 15.19 13.12
N ASP A 450 -43.06 15.10 13.81
CA ASP A 450 -43.03 14.95 15.28
C ASP A 450 -43.07 16.30 16.00
N LEU A 451 -44.00 16.46 16.95
CA LEU A 451 -43.94 17.51 17.98
C LEU A 451 -42.70 17.30 18.87
N PRO A 452 -42.05 18.38 19.37
CA PRO A 452 -40.81 18.27 20.11
C PRO A 452 -41.02 17.52 21.43
N ASP A 453 -40.51 16.29 21.48
CA ASP A 453 -40.51 15.51 22.71
C ASP A 453 -39.57 16.17 23.73
N ARG A 454 -40.08 16.48 24.93
CA ARG A 454 -39.30 17.13 25.99
C ARG A 454 -38.31 16.10 26.55
N GLY A 455 -37.05 16.20 26.15
CA GLY A 455 -35.96 15.34 26.65
C GLY A 455 -35.40 14.34 25.62
N GLY A 456 -35.87 14.37 24.37
CA GLY A 456 -35.27 13.57 23.30
C GLY A 456 -33.86 14.05 22.91
N PRO A 457 -33.06 13.19 22.23
CA PRO A 457 -31.72 13.56 21.78
C PRO A 457 -31.75 14.82 20.88
N PRO A 458 -30.70 15.66 20.90
CA PRO A 458 -30.64 16.87 20.10
C PRO A 458 -30.88 16.56 18.61
N ARG A 459 -31.90 17.19 18.03
CA ARG A 459 -32.30 17.02 16.62
C ARG A 459 -31.85 18.24 15.79
N PRO A 460 -31.47 18.07 14.52
CA PRO A 460 -31.05 19.17 13.64
C PRO A 460 -32.26 19.97 13.11
N ARG A 461 -32.97 20.67 14.00
CA ARG A 461 -34.23 21.37 13.69
C ARG A 461 -34.10 22.38 12.55
N ALA A 462 -33.03 23.17 12.54
CA ALA A 462 -32.78 24.18 11.51
C ALA A 462 -32.61 23.54 10.12
N LEU A 463 -31.94 22.38 10.04
CA LEU A 463 -31.75 21.66 8.78
C LEU A 463 -33.06 21.06 8.28
N ILE A 464 -33.84 20.43 9.17
CA ILE A 464 -35.14 19.85 8.82
C ILE A 464 -36.10 20.93 8.32
N ALA A 465 -36.19 22.06 9.05
CA ALA A 465 -37.00 23.20 8.63
C ALA A 465 -36.53 23.76 7.28
N GLY A 466 -35.22 23.98 7.11
CA GLY A 466 -34.64 24.51 5.87
C GLY A 466 -34.80 23.60 4.65
N LEU A 467 -34.88 22.28 4.86
CA LEU A 467 -35.21 21.32 3.80
C LEU A 467 -36.71 21.30 3.49
N GLY A 468 -37.56 21.46 4.52
CA GLY A 468 -39.01 21.48 4.38
C GLY A 468 -39.54 22.76 3.73
N ASP A 469 -38.96 23.92 4.03
CA ASP A 469 -39.34 25.22 3.46
C ASP A 469 -38.58 25.58 2.16
N GLY A 470 -37.57 24.78 1.79
CA GLY A 470 -36.77 24.97 0.58
C GLY A 470 -35.63 25.98 0.70
N SER A 471 -35.35 26.52 1.89
CA SER A 471 -34.21 27.42 2.16
C SER A 471 -32.86 26.80 1.79
N ILE A 472 -32.75 25.47 1.86
CA ILE A 472 -31.61 24.72 1.32
C ILE A 472 -32.08 23.53 0.49
N LEU A 473 -31.49 23.37 -0.69
CA LEU A 473 -31.78 22.22 -1.55
C LEU A 473 -31.15 20.95 -0.97
N LEU A 474 -31.88 19.83 -0.99
CA LEU A 474 -31.38 18.51 -0.53
C LEU A 474 -30.03 18.13 -1.16
N LYS A 475 -29.86 18.39 -2.46
CA LYS A 475 -28.58 18.14 -3.17
C LYS A 475 -27.43 18.95 -2.56
N GLN A 476 -27.69 20.19 -2.18
CA GLN A 476 -26.72 21.12 -1.63
C GLN A 476 -26.36 20.74 -0.18
N ALA A 477 -27.36 20.46 0.64
CA ALA A 477 -27.18 19.94 2.00
C ALA A 477 -26.38 18.63 2.00
N SER A 478 -26.76 17.69 1.12
CA SER A 478 -26.06 16.41 0.97
C SER A 478 -24.59 16.57 0.59
N ALA A 479 -24.28 17.47 -0.35
CA ALA A 479 -22.90 17.72 -0.78
C ALA A 479 -22.04 18.33 0.33
N ARG A 480 -22.57 19.28 1.10
CA ARG A 480 -21.84 19.95 2.19
C ARG A 480 -21.69 19.06 3.42
N MET A 481 -22.75 18.35 3.81
CA MET A 481 -22.68 17.38 4.90
C MET A 481 -21.69 16.26 4.56
N ARG A 482 -21.75 15.70 3.34
CA ARG A 482 -20.77 14.70 2.90
C ARG A 482 -19.34 15.20 3.05
N LEU A 483 -19.06 16.42 2.60
CA LEU A 483 -17.74 17.02 2.72
C LEU A 483 -17.29 17.16 4.18
N ALA A 484 -18.15 17.66 5.07
CA ALA A 484 -17.83 17.77 6.49
C ALA A 484 -17.54 16.40 7.13
N LEU A 485 -18.38 15.39 6.86
CA LEU A 485 -18.19 14.04 7.37
C LEU A 485 -16.91 13.38 6.84
N GLU A 486 -16.59 13.58 5.55
CA GLU A 486 -15.34 13.10 4.96
C GLU A 486 -14.11 13.75 5.66
N CYS A 487 -14.15 15.06 5.93
CA CYS A 487 -13.06 15.74 6.64
C CYS A 487 -12.82 15.16 8.05
N ILE A 488 -13.90 14.89 8.80
CA ILE A 488 -13.80 14.33 10.16
C ILE A 488 -13.40 12.87 10.12
N ALA A 489 -13.93 12.08 9.19
CA ALA A 489 -13.55 10.68 9.03
C ALA A 489 -12.05 10.52 8.74
N GLU A 490 -11.46 11.42 7.93
CA GLU A 490 -10.03 11.43 7.63
C GLU A 490 -9.16 11.93 8.80
N ASN A 491 -9.70 12.73 9.72
CA ASN A 491 -8.94 13.40 10.80
C ASN A 491 -9.58 13.13 12.18
N HIS A 492 -9.95 11.88 12.42
CA HIS A 492 -10.69 11.52 13.63
C HIS A 492 -9.84 11.63 14.90
N ALA A 493 -8.52 11.44 14.81
CA ALA A 493 -7.61 11.65 15.94
C ALA A 493 -7.62 13.11 16.40
N GLU A 494 -7.58 14.06 15.45
CA GLU A 494 -7.67 15.50 15.72
C GLU A 494 -9.05 15.91 16.23
N TYR A 495 -10.11 15.27 15.72
CA TYR A 495 -11.47 15.47 16.25
C TYR A 495 -11.59 15.01 17.71
N ARG A 496 -10.90 13.94 18.12
CA ARG A 496 -10.86 13.53 19.53
C ARG A 496 -10.17 14.56 20.42
N ASP A 497 -9.05 15.13 19.98
CA ASP A 497 -8.38 16.24 20.68
C ASP A 497 -9.32 17.46 20.81
N TRP A 498 -9.96 17.87 19.70
CA TRP A 498 -10.97 18.92 19.72
C TRP A 498 -12.08 18.67 20.75
N ASN A 499 -12.60 17.45 20.82
CA ASN A 499 -13.63 17.07 21.79
C ASN A 499 -13.16 17.08 23.25
N SER A 500 -11.90 16.80 23.52
CA SER A 500 -11.36 16.80 24.88
C SER A 500 -10.90 18.18 25.34
N THR A 501 -10.57 19.08 24.41
CA THR A 501 -9.78 20.29 24.70
C THR A 501 -10.62 21.56 24.84
N THR A 502 -11.80 21.64 24.21
CA THR A 502 -12.62 22.86 24.21
C THR A 502 -14.11 22.58 24.33
N THR A 503 -14.82 23.36 25.13
CA THR A 503 -16.30 23.30 25.24
C THR A 503 -17.01 23.69 23.94
N GLN A 504 -16.29 24.32 23.00
CA GLN A 504 -16.83 24.60 21.67
C GLN A 504 -17.17 23.30 20.92
N SER A 505 -16.61 22.14 21.29
CA SER A 505 -16.90 20.85 20.68
C SER A 505 -18.31 20.33 20.94
N ASP A 506 -18.95 20.78 22.01
CA ASP A 506 -20.33 20.38 22.36
C ASP A 506 -21.35 20.98 21.37
N ARG A 507 -20.91 21.97 20.59
CA ARG A 507 -21.72 22.74 19.65
C ARG A 507 -21.38 22.36 18.21
N GLY A 508 -22.29 21.64 17.56
CA GLY A 508 -22.11 21.19 16.18
C GLY A 508 -21.92 22.33 15.17
N GLU A 509 -22.48 23.51 15.45
CA GLU A 509 -22.29 24.73 14.66
C GLU A 509 -20.88 25.31 14.73
N CYS A 510 -20.07 24.93 15.74
CA CYS A 510 -18.68 25.32 15.88
C CYS A 510 -17.70 24.37 15.17
N LEU A 511 -18.17 23.29 14.54
CA LEU A 511 -17.29 22.31 13.87
C LEU A 511 -16.38 22.94 12.80
N HIS A 512 -16.82 24.04 12.18
CA HIS A 512 -16.04 24.76 11.18
C HIS A 512 -14.70 25.29 11.73
N ILE A 513 -14.59 25.53 13.03
CA ILE A 513 -13.35 25.98 13.70
C ILE A 513 -12.30 24.88 13.57
N LEU A 514 -12.63 23.64 13.94
CA LEU A 514 -11.75 22.49 13.73
C LEU A 514 -11.35 22.34 12.26
N LEU A 515 -12.30 22.47 11.32
CA LEU A 515 -11.99 22.39 9.90
C LEU A 515 -11.00 23.46 9.43
N ASP A 516 -10.99 24.65 10.04
CA ASP A 516 -10.04 25.71 9.72
C ASP A 516 -8.61 25.34 10.14
N PHE A 517 -8.45 24.77 11.35
CA PHE A 517 -7.17 24.21 11.80
C PHE A 517 -6.70 23.04 10.91
N LEU A 518 -7.62 22.16 10.54
CA LEU A 518 -7.30 21.02 9.68
C LEU A 518 -6.87 21.45 8.27
N ARG A 519 -7.38 22.58 7.74
CA ARG A 519 -6.91 23.15 6.47
C ARG A 519 -5.44 23.54 6.52
N LEU A 520 -4.99 24.13 7.64
CA LEU A 520 -3.59 24.49 7.84
C LEU A 520 -2.71 23.22 7.95
N LYS A 521 -3.17 22.22 8.70
CA LYS A 521 -2.50 20.90 8.76
C LYS A 521 -2.37 20.29 7.36
N ALA A 522 -3.42 20.31 6.56
CA ALA A 522 -3.41 19.79 5.18
C ALA A 522 -2.46 20.58 4.26
N GLU A 523 -2.29 21.90 4.47
CA GLU A 523 -1.28 22.71 3.78
C GLU A 523 0.14 22.24 4.12
N TYR A 524 0.44 22.05 5.41
CA TYR A 524 1.72 21.50 5.87
C TYR A 524 2.00 20.11 5.28
N GLU A 525 1.03 19.19 5.35
CA GLU A 525 1.17 17.83 4.83
C GLU A 525 1.39 17.79 3.33
N ARG A 526 0.75 18.71 2.59
CA ARG A 526 0.94 18.83 1.15
C ARG A 526 2.38 19.25 0.83
N ILE A 527 2.97 20.18 1.57
CA ILE A 527 4.37 20.57 1.40
C ILE A 527 5.30 19.42 1.77
N ALA A 528 5.08 18.78 2.92
CA ALA A 528 5.86 17.60 3.34
C ALA A 528 5.82 16.48 2.29
N TRP A 529 4.67 16.27 1.64
CA TRP A 529 4.53 15.30 0.55
C TRP A 529 5.38 15.65 -0.67
N THR A 530 5.58 16.93 -1.00
CA THR A 530 6.45 17.32 -2.13
C THR A 530 7.93 17.03 -1.85
N LEU A 531 8.34 17.07 -0.59
CA LEU A 531 9.72 16.85 -0.14
C LEU A 531 10.09 15.36 -0.03
N ARG A 532 9.15 14.44 -0.32
CA ARG A 532 9.36 13.01 -0.19
C ARG A 532 10.63 12.48 -0.88
N PRO A 533 10.99 12.86 -2.12
CA PRO A 533 12.23 12.39 -2.76
C PRO A 533 13.50 12.81 -1.99
N VAL A 534 13.49 14.00 -1.38
CA VAL A 534 14.60 14.51 -0.55
C VAL A 534 14.76 13.65 0.71
N ASN A 535 13.63 13.33 1.37
CA ASN A 535 13.61 12.48 2.56
C ASN A 535 14.10 11.06 2.27
N MET A 536 13.69 10.51 1.13
CA MET A 536 14.11 9.19 0.71
C MET A 536 15.62 9.07 0.48
N ALA A 537 16.23 10.09 -0.17
CA ALA A 537 17.67 10.12 -0.37
C ALA A 537 18.42 10.17 0.97
N HIS A 538 18.00 11.05 1.88
CA HIS A 538 18.60 11.15 3.21
C HIS A 538 18.49 9.85 4.01
N ARG A 539 17.32 9.18 4.01
CA ARG A 539 17.14 7.89 4.68
C ARG A 539 18.18 6.86 4.24
N VAL A 540 18.55 6.83 2.97
CA VAL A 540 19.60 5.95 2.45
C VAL A 540 20.96 6.33 3.02
N LEU A 541 21.29 7.63 3.08
CA LEU A 541 22.55 8.11 3.68
C LEU A 541 22.67 7.72 5.15
N ALA A 542 21.60 7.91 5.92
CA ALA A 542 21.52 7.53 7.33
C ALA A 542 21.73 6.02 7.51
N ARG A 543 20.97 5.19 6.78
CA ARG A 543 21.05 3.72 6.86
C ARG A 543 22.40 3.15 6.42
N LEU A 544 23.06 3.77 5.43
CA LEU A 544 24.38 3.33 4.96
C LEU A 544 25.55 3.87 5.80
N GLY A 545 25.25 4.57 6.91
CA GLY A 545 26.25 5.08 7.84
C GLY A 545 27.15 6.13 7.21
N VAL A 546 26.58 7.11 6.49
CA VAL A 546 27.31 8.25 5.90
C VAL A 546 26.90 9.56 6.57
N PRO A 547 27.25 9.77 7.85
CA PRO A 547 26.67 10.84 8.67
C PRO A 547 27.02 12.24 8.17
N GLU A 548 28.22 12.47 7.64
CA GLU A 548 28.63 13.79 7.14
C GLU A 548 27.81 14.21 5.91
N ALA A 549 27.54 13.26 4.99
CA ALA A 549 26.70 13.51 3.84
C ALA A 549 25.23 13.69 4.24
N ALA A 550 24.74 12.88 5.19
CA ALA A 550 23.39 13.00 5.73
C ALA A 550 23.16 14.36 6.40
N GLU A 551 24.12 14.82 7.22
CA GLU A 551 24.06 16.12 7.89
C GLU A 551 24.07 17.27 6.89
N ALA A 552 25.00 17.25 5.92
CA ALA A 552 25.07 18.29 4.90
C ALA A 552 23.80 18.36 4.06
N TRP A 553 23.21 17.21 3.74
CA TRP A 553 21.95 17.12 3.01
C TRP A 553 20.76 17.65 3.82
N ARG A 554 20.68 17.31 5.11
CA ARG A 554 19.68 17.86 6.05
C ARG A 554 19.83 19.37 6.20
N GLY A 555 21.06 19.88 6.26
CA GLY A 555 21.37 21.31 6.29
C GLY A 555 20.77 22.06 5.10
N ARG A 556 21.00 21.56 3.87
CA ARG A 556 20.41 22.16 2.65
C ARG A 556 18.88 22.22 2.70
N MET A 557 18.24 21.12 3.12
CA MET A 557 16.78 21.09 3.25
C MET A 557 16.27 22.08 4.32
N ARG A 558 17.00 22.23 5.43
CA ARG A 558 16.69 23.20 6.48
C ARG A 558 16.69 24.61 5.90
N ASP A 559 17.78 24.98 5.23
CA ASP A 559 17.98 26.31 4.66
C ASP A 559 16.90 26.63 3.61
N GLU A 560 16.49 25.65 2.80
CA GLU A 560 15.45 25.84 1.78
C GLU A 560 14.02 25.92 2.35
N THR A 561 13.76 25.34 3.52
CA THR A 561 12.37 25.17 4.03
C THR A 561 12.04 25.95 5.29
N GLN A 562 13.05 26.56 5.95
CA GLN A 562 12.89 27.24 7.23
C GLN A 562 11.84 28.37 7.19
N ASP A 563 11.87 29.22 6.16
CA ASP A 563 10.94 30.34 6.03
C ASP A 563 9.49 29.84 5.85
N THR A 564 9.31 28.80 5.03
CA THR A 564 7.99 28.20 4.80
C THR A 564 7.43 27.57 6.08
N ALA A 565 8.27 26.89 6.86
CA ALA A 565 7.86 26.34 8.15
C ALA A 565 7.47 27.45 9.14
N ALA A 566 8.25 28.54 9.20
CA ALA A 566 7.95 29.68 10.06
C ALA A 566 6.61 30.36 9.70
N GLU A 567 6.30 30.51 8.41
CA GLU A 567 5.02 31.06 7.96
C GLU A 567 3.82 30.23 8.41
N LEU A 568 3.90 28.89 8.36
CA LEU A 568 2.82 28.00 8.81
C LEU A 568 2.61 28.10 10.33
N VAL A 569 3.68 28.21 11.11
CA VAL A 569 3.62 28.44 12.56
C VAL A 569 2.96 29.78 12.87
N GLU A 570 3.27 30.84 12.13
CA GLU A 570 2.63 32.15 12.32
C GLU A 570 1.14 32.13 11.93
N LYS A 571 0.77 31.39 10.87
CA LYS A 571 -0.65 31.16 10.54
C LYS A 571 -1.38 30.42 11.65
N LEU A 572 -0.74 29.41 12.25
CA LEU A 572 -1.31 28.67 13.38
C LEU A 572 -1.57 29.60 14.57
N LYS A 573 -0.57 30.40 14.98
CA LYS A 573 -0.72 31.36 16.09
C LYS A 573 -1.89 32.33 15.88
N LYS A 574 -2.10 32.80 14.64
CA LYS A 574 -3.24 33.65 14.29
C LYS A 574 -4.59 32.93 14.44
N LEU A 575 -4.68 31.67 14.00
CA LEU A 575 -5.88 30.85 14.17
C LEU A 575 -6.17 30.58 15.66
N GLU A 576 -5.14 30.23 16.44
CA GLU A 576 -5.27 30.02 17.88
C GLU A 576 -5.76 31.27 18.61
N ALA A 577 -5.22 32.44 18.26
CA ALA A 577 -5.64 33.71 18.83
C ALA A 577 -7.07 34.10 18.41
N GLN A 578 -7.44 33.85 17.15
CA GLN A 578 -8.76 34.18 16.60
C GLN A 578 -9.87 33.37 17.28
N TRP A 579 -9.66 32.07 17.48
CA TRP A 579 -10.68 31.16 17.99
C TRP A 579 -10.58 30.89 19.50
N GLY A 580 -9.47 31.26 20.13
CA GLY A 580 -9.22 31.01 21.54
C GLY A 580 -9.03 29.52 21.86
N VAL A 581 -8.59 28.72 20.89
CA VAL A 581 -8.40 27.27 21.03
C VAL A 581 -6.98 26.90 20.61
N ARG A 582 -6.36 25.96 21.33
CA ARG A 582 -5.08 25.34 20.97
C ARG A 582 -5.27 23.85 20.90
N LEU A 583 -5.02 23.25 19.75
CA LEU A 583 -5.16 21.80 19.53
C LEU A 583 -3.76 21.20 19.49
N ALA A 584 -3.41 20.40 20.50
CA ALA A 584 -2.07 19.87 20.66
C ALA A 584 -1.64 19.02 19.45
N CYS A 585 -2.55 18.20 18.91
CA CYS A 585 -2.28 17.36 17.75
C CYS A 585 -1.88 18.17 16.49
N ILE A 586 -2.56 19.29 16.24
CA ILE A 586 -2.31 20.13 15.07
C ILE A 586 -1.13 21.05 15.32
N ALA A 587 -1.04 21.62 16.52
CA ALA A 587 0.04 22.52 16.91
C ALA A 587 1.40 21.81 16.86
N ASP A 588 1.48 20.59 17.40
CA ASP A 588 2.68 19.79 17.30
C ASP A 588 3.00 19.51 15.83
N ARG A 589 2.05 19.00 15.04
CA ARG A 589 2.31 18.65 13.63
C ARG A 589 2.81 19.82 12.78
N VAL A 590 2.19 20.99 12.92
CA VAL A 590 2.52 22.20 12.13
C VAL A 590 3.79 22.89 12.63
N SER A 591 4.13 22.76 13.91
CA SER A 591 5.33 23.36 14.49
C SER A 591 6.61 22.59 14.18
N ARG A 592 6.50 21.35 13.69
CA ARG A 592 7.66 20.54 13.30
C ARG A 592 8.37 21.16 12.10
N PRO A 593 9.71 21.28 12.13
CA PRO A 593 10.45 21.57 10.92
C PRO A 593 10.32 20.40 9.94
N PHE A 594 10.37 20.67 8.63
CA PHE A 594 10.31 19.60 7.63
C PHE A 594 11.50 18.62 7.73
N THR A 595 12.60 19.02 8.37
CA THR A 595 13.75 18.17 8.68
C THR A 595 13.50 17.14 9.78
N ALA A 596 12.39 17.23 10.53
CA ALA A 596 12.10 16.29 11.62
C ALA A 596 12.03 14.82 11.16
N VAL A 597 11.58 14.58 9.92
CA VAL A 597 11.57 13.23 9.32
C VAL A 597 12.98 12.70 9.09
N LEU A 598 13.92 13.58 8.72
CA LEU A 598 15.32 13.21 8.50
C LEU A 598 16.00 12.85 9.83
N GLU A 599 15.73 13.64 10.87
CA GLU A 599 16.27 13.37 12.20
C GLU A 599 15.71 12.08 12.81
N GLN A 600 14.47 11.73 12.48
CA GLN A 600 13.90 10.42 12.77
C GLN A 600 14.64 9.30 12.03
N ASP A 601 14.89 9.46 10.72
CA ASP A 601 15.61 8.45 9.93
C ASP A 601 17.05 8.22 10.48
N GLU A 602 17.72 9.29 10.95
CA GLU A 602 19.01 9.21 11.66
C GLU A 602 18.91 8.44 12.99
N LEU A 603 17.86 8.68 13.78
CA LEU A 603 17.63 7.97 15.03
C LEU A 603 17.40 6.46 14.79
N GLU A 604 16.55 6.13 13.81
CA GLU A 604 16.28 4.74 13.41
C GLU A 604 17.56 4.04 12.91
N ALA A 605 18.44 4.74 12.19
CA ALA A 605 19.67 4.17 11.67
C ALA A 605 20.71 3.82 12.76
N LEU A 606 20.58 4.39 13.96
CA LEU A 606 21.46 4.09 15.09
C LEU A 606 21.05 2.81 15.86
N VAL A 607 19.86 2.27 15.60
CA VAL A 607 19.34 1.07 16.31
C VAL A 607 20.22 -0.15 16.04
N ALA A 608 20.45 -0.52 14.78
CA ALA A 608 21.23 -1.71 14.45
C ALA A 608 22.67 -1.66 15.00
N PRO A 609 23.42 -0.54 14.89
CA PRO A 609 24.69 -0.38 15.56
C PRO A 609 24.64 -0.53 17.09
N ALA A 610 23.64 0.09 17.75
CA ALA A 610 23.50 0.00 19.21
C ALA A 610 23.15 -1.43 19.69
N VAL A 611 22.32 -2.13 18.92
CA VAL A 611 21.98 -3.54 19.17
C VAL A 611 23.21 -4.45 18.93
N GLY A 612 24.01 -4.18 17.90
CA GLY A 612 25.28 -4.88 17.67
C GLY A 612 26.32 -4.67 18.78
N GLU A 613 26.38 -3.47 19.35
CA GLU A 613 27.21 -3.14 20.53
C GLU A 613 26.85 -4.03 21.73
N LEU A 614 25.56 -4.19 22.01
CA LEU A 614 25.04 -5.07 23.06
C LEU A 614 25.46 -6.52 22.88
N ALA A 615 25.46 -7.02 21.63
CA ALA A 615 25.81 -8.40 21.29
C ALA A 615 27.31 -8.68 21.37
N SER A 616 28.13 -7.71 20.96
CA SER A 616 29.60 -7.87 20.88
C SER A 616 30.32 -7.58 22.20
N ALA A 617 29.64 -6.97 23.18
CA ALA A 617 30.23 -6.48 24.43
C ALA A 617 31.42 -5.51 24.22
N VAL A 618 31.54 -4.93 23.02
CA VAL A 618 32.50 -3.90 22.66
C VAL A 618 31.77 -2.57 22.67
N ASP A 619 32.18 -1.65 23.53
CA ASP A 619 31.61 -0.30 23.61
C ASP A 619 32.22 0.60 22.50
N ASP A 620 31.55 0.62 21.35
CA ASP A 620 31.84 1.52 20.23
C ASP A 620 31.03 2.84 20.31
N GLY A 621 30.37 3.11 21.45
CA GLY A 621 29.57 4.31 21.72
C GLY A 621 28.38 4.52 20.79
N ALA A 622 27.91 3.49 20.08
CA ALA A 622 26.68 3.53 19.28
C ALA A 622 25.43 3.65 20.18
N GLY A 623 25.40 2.94 21.31
CA GLY A 623 24.36 3.07 22.33
C GLY A 623 24.26 4.49 22.89
N ALA A 624 25.40 5.07 23.28
CA ALA A 624 25.46 6.45 23.77
C ALA A 624 25.01 7.47 22.71
N ARG A 625 25.38 7.27 21.43
CA ARG A 625 24.90 8.11 20.32
C ARG A 625 23.39 7.98 20.09
N PHE A 626 22.85 6.77 20.16
CA PHE A 626 21.42 6.51 20.07
C PHE A 626 20.67 7.23 21.20
N GLU A 627 21.13 7.10 22.45
CA GLU A 627 20.55 7.76 23.60
C GLU A 627 20.60 9.29 23.47
N ALA A 628 21.76 9.86 23.14
CA ALA A 628 21.91 11.30 22.95
C ALA A 628 20.99 11.84 21.84
N LYS A 629 20.88 11.12 20.72
CA LYS A 629 19.98 11.48 19.62
C LYS A 629 18.51 11.37 20.06
N ALA A 630 18.13 10.28 20.74
CA ALA A 630 16.78 10.10 21.27
C ALA A 630 16.39 11.25 22.19
N VAL A 631 17.25 11.61 23.15
CA VAL A 631 17.04 12.73 24.07
C VAL A 631 16.87 14.05 23.31
N SER A 632 17.70 14.31 22.30
CA SER A 632 17.55 15.52 21.47
C SER A 632 16.27 15.56 20.63
N PHE A 633 15.72 14.38 20.31
CA PHE A 633 14.51 14.24 19.50
C PHE A 633 13.23 14.32 20.35
N ILE A 634 13.32 14.11 21.67
CA ILE A 634 12.23 14.36 22.61
C ILE A 634 11.83 15.84 22.54
N GLY A 635 10.56 16.11 22.22
CA GLY A 635 10.02 17.46 22.04
C GLY A 635 9.97 17.97 20.60
N LEU A 636 10.71 17.36 19.66
CA LEU A 636 10.57 17.63 18.22
C LEU A 636 9.39 16.87 17.60
N ALA A 637 8.91 15.80 18.23
CA ALA A 637 7.84 14.97 17.69
C ALA A 637 6.84 14.51 18.76
N GLY A 638 6.20 15.47 19.44
CA GLY A 638 5.16 15.18 20.43
C GLY A 638 3.92 14.54 19.78
N GLY A 639 3.34 13.52 20.40
CA GLY A 639 2.00 13.07 20.00
C GLY A 639 0.94 14.08 20.43
N SER A 640 -0.31 13.81 20.05
CA SER A 640 -1.47 14.44 20.69
C SER A 640 -1.61 14.05 22.18
N GLY A 641 -0.83 13.08 22.67
CA GLY A 641 -0.98 12.45 23.97
C GLY A 641 -2.14 11.45 24.03
N VAL A 642 -2.94 11.35 22.97
CA VAL A 642 -4.10 10.47 22.87
C VAL A 642 -3.76 9.14 22.18
N GLU A 643 -2.81 9.15 21.25
CA GLU A 643 -2.28 7.98 20.55
C GLU A 643 -0.75 7.98 20.67
N VAL A 644 -0.16 6.79 20.65
CA VAL A 644 1.29 6.64 20.53
C VAL A 644 1.70 7.21 19.17
N PRO A 645 2.67 8.14 19.11
CA PRO A 645 3.17 8.65 17.84
C PRO A 645 3.70 7.53 16.93
N ASP A 646 3.33 7.56 15.65
CA ASP A 646 3.79 6.60 14.63
C ASP A 646 5.31 6.42 14.54
N TRP A 647 6.08 7.42 14.95
CA TRP A 647 7.54 7.32 14.95
C TRP A 647 8.07 6.44 16.10
N LEU A 648 7.39 6.42 17.25
CA LEU A 648 7.73 5.55 18.37
C LEU A 648 7.40 4.10 18.04
N ASP A 649 6.23 3.83 17.44
CA ASP A 649 5.87 2.48 17.00
C ASP A 649 6.84 1.94 15.95
N ARG A 650 7.26 2.80 14.99
CA ARG A 650 8.27 2.46 13.98
C ARG A 650 9.65 2.20 14.59
N LEU A 651 10.04 3.00 15.58
CA LEU A 651 11.30 2.82 16.30
C LEU A 651 11.27 1.52 17.12
N GLY A 652 10.21 1.28 17.89
CA GLY A 652 10.00 0.06 18.67
C GLY A 652 10.03 -1.19 17.79
N SER A 653 9.27 -1.19 16.69
CA SER A 653 9.28 -2.27 15.70
C SER A 653 10.66 -2.49 15.07
N THR A 654 11.51 -1.46 15.06
CA THR A 654 12.89 -1.56 14.55
C THR A 654 13.82 -2.16 15.59
N VAL A 655 13.70 -1.75 16.85
CA VAL A 655 14.41 -2.38 17.97
C VAL A 655 14.06 -3.86 18.06
N ASP A 656 12.77 -4.21 18.06
CA ASP A 656 12.31 -5.59 18.16
C ASP A 656 12.90 -6.47 17.05
N ARG A 657 12.90 -5.97 15.82
CA ARG A 657 13.45 -6.68 14.66
C ARG A 657 14.94 -6.94 14.75
N GLU A 658 15.72 -5.94 15.18
CA GLU A 658 17.17 -6.09 15.32
C GLU A 658 17.51 -7.03 16.50
N LEU A 659 16.74 -6.99 17.59
CA LEU A 659 16.89 -7.93 18.70
C LEU A 659 16.52 -9.37 18.32
N ASP A 660 15.43 -9.57 17.58
CA ASP A 660 15.04 -10.87 17.04
C ASP A 660 16.11 -11.45 16.11
N ALA A 661 16.76 -10.58 15.32
CA ALA A 661 17.85 -10.98 14.45
C ALA A 661 19.06 -11.50 15.25
N LEU A 662 19.39 -10.89 16.41
CA LEU A 662 20.43 -11.38 17.32
C LEU A 662 20.05 -12.71 17.99
N GLY A 663 18.79 -12.87 18.44
CA GLY A 663 18.34 -14.07 19.17
C GLY A 663 18.30 -15.35 18.32
N SER A 664 18.37 -15.24 16.99
CA SER A 664 18.30 -16.38 16.06
C SER A 664 19.60 -17.19 15.94
N ASP A 665 20.70 -16.72 16.54
CA ASP A 665 22.05 -17.30 16.42
C ASP A 665 22.21 -18.70 17.04
N GLY A 666 21.20 -19.23 17.73
CA GLY A 666 21.26 -20.56 18.32
C GLY A 666 21.37 -21.70 17.31
N HIS A 667 20.63 -21.67 16.18
CA HIS A 667 20.57 -22.79 15.20
C HIS A 667 20.15 -22.38 13.77
N ALA A 668 20.10 -21.09 13.41
CA ALA A 668 19.55 -20.63 12.13
C ALA A 668 20.57 -20.71 10.96
N GLY A 669 20.14 -21.29 9.83
CA GLY A 669 20.88 -21.17 8.55
C GLY A 669 20.86 -19.73 8.02
N ARG A 670 21.59 -19.47 6.91
CA ARG A 670 21.62 -18.14 6.24
C ARG A 670 20.21 -17.50 6.18
N PRO A 671 20.05 -16.23 6.59
CA PRO A 671 18.76 -15.56 6.56
C PRO A 671 18.20 -15.53 5.13
N LEU A 672 16.88 -15.62 5.01
CA LEU A 672 16.19 -15.55 3.73
C LEU A 672 16.28 -14.13 3.19
N ILE A 673 16.82 -13.97 1.98
CA ILE A 673 17.07 -12.65 1.38
C ILE A 673 16.00 -12.25 0.36
N SER A 674 15.81 -10.94 0.22
CA SER A 674 14.97 -10.36 -0.81
C SER A 674 15.68 -10.34 -2.18
N LEU A 675 14.95 -10.03 -3.26
CA LEU A 675 15.54 -9.96 -4.60
C LEU A 675 16.65 -8.89 -4.69
N PRO A 676 16.44 -7.62 -4.28
CA PRO A 676 17.51 -6.62 -4.32
C PRO A 676 18.77 -7.05 -3.57
N ASP A 677 18.63 -7.64 -2.38
CA ASP A 677 19.77 -8.08 -1.56
C ASP A 677 20.55 -9.24 -2.18
N ALA A 678 19.86 -10.08 -2.95
CA ALA A 678 20.45 -11.19 -3.69
C ALA A 678 21.26 -10.77 -4.93
N VAL A 679 21.11 -9.53 -5.40
CA VAL A 679 21.81 -9.05 -6.59
C VAL A 679 23.19 -8.52 -6.21
N PRO A 680 24.27 -8.97 -6.86
CA PRO A 680 25.60 -8.47 -6.58
C PRO A 680 25.76 -7.02 -7.04
N TRP A 681 26.58 -6.25 -6.31
CA TRP A 681 27.00 -4.92 -6.74
C TRP A 681 28.07 -5.04 -7.82
N VAL A 682 27.69 -4.80 -9.07
CA VAL A 682 28.65 -4.66 -10.17
C VAL A 682 29.41 -3.35 -10.00
N ALA A 683 30.74 -3.42 -10.12
CA ALA A 683 31.61 -2.25 -10.01
C ALA A 683 31.28 -1.23 -11.10
N MET A 684 31.19 0.04 -10.70
CA MET A 684 30.91 1.17 -11.58
C MET A 684 31.70 2.37 -11.06
N ALA A 685 32.60 2.90 -11.90
CA ALA A 685 33.44 4.02 -11.52
C ALA A 685 32.59 5.28 -11.29
N TRP A 686 33.09 6.18 -10.44
CA TRP A 686 32.41 7.45 -10.13
C TRP A 686 32.12 8.28 -11.39
N GLY A 687 33.08 8.35 -12.33
CA GLY A 687 32.92 9.08 -13.59
C GLY A 687 31.77 8.55 -14.45
N ASP A 688 31.67 7.23 -14.59
CA ASP A 688 30.60 6.58 -15.36
C ASP A 688 29.22 6.83 -14.71
N LEU A 689 29.15 6.78 -13.38
CA LEU A 689 27.92 7.06 -12.65
C LEU A 689 27.48 8.51 -12.89
N ARG A 690 28.40 9.46 -12.75
CA ARG A 690 28.11 10.89 -12.97
C ARG A 690 27.58 11.11 -14.39
N GLN A 691 28.23 10.53 -15.40
CA GLN A 691 27.76 10.61 -16.79
C GLN A 691 26.38 9.97 -16.98
N ALA A 692 26.07 8.87 -16.28
CA ALA A 692 24.77 8.22 -16.36
C ALA A 692 23.65 9.02 -15.68
N LEU A 693 23.97 9.83 -14.66
CA LEU A 693 23.05 10.73 -13.97
C LEU A 693 22.83 12.04 -14.72
N GLU A 694 23.82 12.49 -15.50
CA GLU A 694 23.72 13.68 -16.33
C GLU A 694 22.56 13.57 -17.34
N PRO A 695 21.85 14.69 -17.60
CA PRO A 695 20.77 14.70 -18.57
C PRO A 695 21.35 14.42 -19.96
N ARG A 696 20.92 13.33 -20.59
CA ARG A 696 21.10 13.19 -22.03
C ARG A 696 20.35 14.35 -22.67
N GLY A 697 21.06 15.17 -23.46
CA GLY A 697 20.44 16.24 -24.23
C GLY A 697 19.24 15.71 -25.03
N PRO A 698 18.29 16.58 -25.43
CA PRO A 698 17.08 16.13 -26.12
C PRO A 698 17.47 15.24 -27.30
N GLU A 699 17.08 13.97 -27.26
CA GLU A 699 17.20 13.08 -28.41
C GLU A 699 16.44 13.73 -29.57
N SER A 700 17.18 14.23 -30.55
CA SER A 700 16.66 14.69 -31.83
C SER A 700 16.02 13.49 -32.53
N GLY A 701 14.72 13.24 -32.28
CA GLY A 701 14.08 12.06 -32.83
C GLY A 701 12.64 11.80 -32.41
N SER A 702 11.85 12.83 -32.06
CA SER A 702 10.39 12.71 -32.03
C SER A 702 9.84 13.37 -33.28
N ALA A 703 9.70 12.58 -34.35
CA ALA A 703 8.86 12.95 -35.48
C ALA A 703 7.45 13.18 -34.95
N ARG A 704 6.98 14.42 -35.00
CA ARG A 704 5.58 14.79 -34.80
C ARG A 704 4.71 13.85 -35.65
N PRO A 705 3.68 13.19 -35.10
CA PRO A 705 2.67 12.58 -35.95
C PRO A 705 1.96 13.73 -36.67
N GLY A 706 2.13 13.77 -37.99
CA GLY A 706 1.44 14.71 -38.86
C GLY A 706 -0.07 14.56 -38.67
N LYS A 707 -0.74 15.71 -38.58
CA LYS A 707 -2.18 15.79 -38.83
C LYS A 707 -2.45 15.28 -40.24
N ALA A 708 -3.21 14.20 -40.34
CA ALA A 708 -4.12 13.90 -41.44
C ALA A 708 -5.40 13.35 -40.80
#